data_AF-A0A7X9AXK9-F1
#
_entry.id   AF-A0A7X9AXK9-F1
#
_cell.length_a   1.000
_cell.length_b   1.000
_cell.length_c   1.000
_cell.angle_alpha   90.00
_cell.angle_beta   90.00
_cell.angle_gamma   90.00
#
_symmetry.space_group_name_H-M   'P 1'
#
loop_
_entity.id
_entity.type
_entity.pdbx_description
1 polymer ?
#
loop_
_entity_poly.entity_id
_entity_poly.type
_entity_poly.pdbx_seq_one_letter_code
_entity_poly.pdbx_strand_id
1 'polypeptide(L)'
;TAAKGLIDDTAIGNVVVTARDNAALNATGDISNSSILAENAAKLALNGDLNNNTVTAGSIEITGLANIENGSYVAKTAALSVDASGTIEGATFTAELSSVDLDADGSIFNSTVTALTTADLTAMLIADTSVVAGDGITTSGMLRNNTLTSHGDVVIKNASIIDNLEVAAAKITATENIGTITDGILISDGATTVSAQSILGTAFDAATADLTAANSIEGIDVRVDTNAKLNSASILDSDVIVSNADGSIEVKATAIDGGSLRADKVSFDEFATDADIQVGAASAVRVLGAENITVDNGGLVNIVSENDQDTTFTVAASDDVFLTQGNGNMLVDITADGQVVTLTAAADIDGAVAGVDITAKNLIITTAENVTVDTEIEQIKANVAYDLDLNEVDDLAVDLISAGRKAKIDAGGDILDSADDRIIDIVTPELALNAGGSIGTLTNALDISTQKLTADADALINLLNVSAQNVTVKKLIAGTSVYFAAEGSGEHRFTGDVIGADGDVKIDSAAGDLVFANFSTLEAKVDADITAYGDITTEGIVFLKATDGDPDTTNSDLNIVSKHGSVTFSSGTMAQADGYLTVAALENDVLFAGGTLEAGKVLAIGAGGSVYSRAVLWAEENVIIAAYEKATLNGPVTANTGSVVVFAETDDLTVNAPITAATDIHLETMDDLISINDALTAAAVSLTSEKGDILSSGAGTIDAATIEVDTGGKVDLIGKLTASEWVDIEAIGSVTAADIDSGDVTVKTTGFNADIDINLTADDTDLVARAEGIDSDIWVVGKDMNLNDVYAFDGDVTIRGANLYARRVQALDEGEINELEDDAHSVNIIADGTLLLGMVRADYNAIIDADDDVTSDGGLDIEAGNDIDMTLGGTAGTVGGFPITVIAGGKVKVGKKPSTPYYGKKIWVLMQGISGDSEIHYSTPGNNPPGTIVWNGKVWGGTEKALLNMDRGENAIMGEVRGILERYQATNLWYSGFQYFPHVRAHLDGYQGNMSIEHILTGRGTVEGLPEGVGPGVVIDFLELDESYRWQDQDKQASVK
;
A
#
# COMPACT_ATOMS: atom_id res chain seq x y z
N THR A 1 -49.20 -119.48 -13.01
CA THR A 1 -49.83 -119.22 -11.70
C THR A 1 -48.95 -119.82 -10.62
N ALA A 2 -47.95 -119.05 -10.18
CA ALA A 2 -47.02 -119.36 -9.11
C ALA A 2 -47.11 -118.24 -8.07
N ALA A 3 -46.74 -118.54 -6.82
CA ALA A 3 -47.25 -118.00 -5.57
C ALA A 3 -47.05 -116.47 -5.34
N LYS A 4 -48.11 -115.84 -4.81
CA LYS A 4 -48.01 -114.63 -3.97
C LYS A 4 -47.37 -115.05 -2.64
N GLY A 5 -46.30 -114.38 -2.22
CA GLY A 5 -45.80 -114.50 -0.85
C GLY A 5 -46.61 -113.58 0.06
N LEU A 6 -47.57 -114.14 0.80
CA LEU A 6 -48.30 -113.42 1.86
C LEU A 6 -47.84 -113.96 3.21
N ILE A 7 -47.42 -113.08 4.11
CA ILE A 7 -47.17 -113.37 5.51
C ILE A 7 -48.07 -112.46 6.34
N ASP A 8 -48.80 -113.03 7.28
CA ASP A 8 -49.79 -112.35 8.13
C ASP A 8 -49.53 -112.80 9.58
N ASP A 9 -49.04 -111.88 10.43
CA ASP A 9 -48.64 -112.17 11.82
C ASP A 9 -48.84 -110.96 12.76
N THR A 10 -48.69 -111.15 14.06
CA THR A 10 -48.69 -110.05 15.04
C THR A 10 -47.42 -109.21 14.93
N ALA A 11 -46.25 -109.84 14.73
CA ALA A 11 -44.98 -109.19 14.42
C ALA A 11 -44.17 -110.10 13.48
N ILE A 12 -43.42 -109.54 12.53
CA ILE A 12 -42.68 -110.30 11.51
C ILE A 12 -41.18 -110.04 11.64
N GLY A 13 -40.37 -111.07 11.88
CA GLY A 13 -38.93 -110.92 12.11
C GLY A 13 -38.07 -111.92 11.33
N ASN A 14 -36.90 -111.49 10.84
CA ASN A 14 -35.86 -112.35 10.23
C ASN A 14 -36.34 -113.14 8.99
N VAL A 15 -37.20 -112.54 8.16
CA VAL A 15 -37.78 -113.22 7.01
C VAL A 15 -37.07 -112.84 5.72
N VAL A 16 -36.83 -113.82 4.84
CA VAL A 16 -36.41 -113.56 3.44
C VAL A 16 -37.56 -113.93 2.51
N VAL A 17 -38.11 -112.94 1.80
CA VAL A 17 -39.18 -113.11 0.82
C VAL A 17 -38.66 -112.80 -0.58
N THR A 18 -38.73 -113.78 -1.48
CA THR A 18 -38.46 -113.58 -2.91
C THR A 18 -39.70 -113.92 -3.73
N ALA A 19 -40.32 -112.91 -4.33
CA ALA A 19 -41.53 -113.05 -5.14
C ALA A 19 -41.24 -112.67 -6.61
N ARG A 20 -41.75 -113.47 -7.56
CA ARG A 20 -41.62 -113.21 -9.01
C ARG A 20 -42.61 -112.16 -9.54
N ASP A 21 -43.46 -111.61 -8.69
CA ASP A 21 -44.43 -110.59 -9.07
C ASP A 21 -44.63 -109.67 -7.85
N ASN A 22 -45.48 -110.07 -6.89
CA ASN A 22 -45.79 -109.26 -5.72
C ASN A 22 -45.46 -109.95 -4.38
N ALA A 23 -44.90 -109.21 -3.43
CA ALA A 23 -44.71 -109.62 -2.04
C ALA A 23 -45.63 -108.80 -1.12
N ALA A 24 -46.29 -109.44 -0.15
CA ALA A 24 -47.13 -108.77 0.83
C ALA A 24 -46.84 -109.26 2.25
N LEU A 25 -46.54 -108.34 3.17
CA LEU A 25 -46.39 -108.60 4.60
C LEU A 25 -47.44 -107.78 5.34
N ASN A 26 -48.26 -108.44 6.15
CA ASN A 26 -49.24 -107.83 7.02
C ASN A 26 -48.86 -108.12 8.47
N ALA A 27 -48.54 -107.10 9.25
CA ALA A 27 -48.28 -107.18 10.68
C ALA A 27 -49.30 -106.32 11.45
N THR A 28 -49.57 -106.64 12.71
CA THR A 28 -50.29 -105.72 13.63
C THR A 28 -49.36 -105.03 14.63
N GLY A 29 -48.06 -105.25 14.47
CA GLY A 29 -46.92 -104.69 15.20
C GLY A 29 -45.71 -104.62 14.26
N ASP A 30 -44.48 -104.77 14.78
CA ASP A 30 -43.26 -104.48 14.03
C ASP A 30 -42.92 -105.50 12.94
N ILE A 31 -42.22 -105.03 11.90
CA ILE A 31 -41.48 -105.87 10.96
C ILE A 31 -39.99 -105.57 11.13
N SER A 32 -39.17 -106.59 11.38
CA SER A 32 -37.74 -106.39 11.64
C SER A 32 -36.82 -107.38 10.93
N ASN A 33 -35.59 -106.95 10.63
CA ASN A 33 -34.51 -107.79 10.07
C ASN A 33 -34.94 -108.62 8.84
N SER A 34 -35.88 -108.11 8.05
CA SER A 34 -36.47 -108.86 6.94
C SER A 34 -35.98 -108.33 5.59
N SER A 35 -35.77 -109.24 4.63
CA SER A 35 -35.32 -108.96 3.27
C SER A 35 -36.38 -109.37 2.25
N ILE A 36 -36.88 -108.42 1.48
CA ILE A 36 -37.97 -108.58 0.51
C ILE A 36 -37.44 -108.22 -0.88
N LEU A 37 -37.55 -109.14 -1.82
CA LEU A 37 -37.27 -108.93 -3.23
C LEU A 37 -38.53 -109.29 -4.05
N ALA A 38 -39.12 -108.30 -4.71
CA ALA A 38 -40.25 -108.49 -5.63
C ALA A 38 -39.93 -107.89 -7.02
N GLU A 39 -40.51 -108.45 -8.08
CA GLU A 39 -40.31 -107.91 -9.43
C GLU A 39 -41.19 -106.67 -9.67
N ASN A 40 -42.45 -106.71 -9.19
CA ASN A 40 -43.46 -105.70 -9.47
C ASN A 40 -43.79 -104.84 -8.24
N ALA A 41 -44.32 -105.41 -7.15
CA ALA A 41 -44.64 -104.63 -5.94
C ALA A 41 -44.32 -105.34 -4.63
N ALA A 42 -43.89 -104.57 -3.63
CA ALA A 42 -43.85 -104.96 -2.22
C ALA A 42 -44.88 -104.13 -1.43
N LYS A 43 -45.82 -104.80 -0.77
CA LYS A 43 -46.82 -104.16 0.09
C LYS A 43 -46.57 -104.55 1.54
N LEU A 44 -46.30 -103.57 2.39
CA LEU A 44 -46.09 -103.76 3.82
C LEU A 44 -47.24 -103.04 4.55
N ALA A 45 -48.12 -103.78 5.17
CA ALA A 45 -49.15 -103.22 6.06
C ALA A 45 -48.79 -103.57 7.49
N LEU A 46 -48.65 -102.56 8.35
CA LEU A 46 -48.29 -102.75 9.75
C LEU A 46 -49.06 -101.79 10.67
N ASN A 47 -48.84 -101.94 11.98
CA ASN A 47 -49.22 -100.95 12.99
C ASN A 47 -48.10 -100.90 14.03
N GLY A 48 -46.90 -100.52 13.57
CA GLY A 48 -45.66 -100.62 14.32
C GLY A 48 -44.47 -100.17 13.49
N ASP A 49 -43.27 -100.62 13.86
CA ASP A 49 -42.01 -100.13 13.31
C ASP A 49 -41.44 -101.03 12.20
N LEU A 50 -40.66 -100.43 11.31
CA LEU A 50 -39.77 -101.14 10.39
C LEU A 50 -38.33 -101.01 10.85
N ASN A 51 -37.79 -102.10 11.42
CA ASN A 51 -36.44 -102.09 12.01
C ASN A 51 -35.46 -102.94 11.18
N ASN A 52 -34.48 -102.32 10.53
CA ASN A 52 -33.41 -102.97 9.77
C ASN A 52 -33.95 -103.90 8.65
N ASN A 53 -34.88 -103.40 7.85
CA ASN A 53 -35.45 -104.16 6.72
C ASN A 53 -34.78 -103.78 5.39
N THR A 54 -34.67 -104.75 4.48
CA THR A 54 -34.23 -104.52 3.10
C THR A 54 -35.38 -104.83 2.16
N VAL A 55 -35.86 -103.87 1.38
CA VAL A 55 -36.96 -104.04 0.44
C VAL A 55 -36.51 -103.57 -0.94
N THR A 56 -36.63 -104.44 -1.95
CA THR A 56 -36.35 -104.10 -3.35
C THR A 56 -37.51 -104.58 -4.21
N ALA A 57 -38.21 -103.65 -4.87
CA ALA A 57 -39.39 -103.95 -5.69
C ALA A 57 -39.59 -102.95 -6.84
N GLY A 58 -40.46 -103.26 -7.81
CA GLY A 58 -40.87 -102.27 -8.83
C GLY A 58 -41.55 -101.05 -8.22
N SER A 59 -42.44 -101.28 -7.25
CA SER A 59 -43.05 -100.30 -6.35
C SER A 59 -43.05 -100.81 -4.90
N ILE A 60 -42.99 -99.90 -3.94
CA ILE A 60 -43.09 -100.20 -2.52
C ILE A 60 -44.26 -99.40 -1.97
N GLU A 61 -45.18 -100.06 -1.27
CA GLU A 61 -46.31 -99.45 -0.58
C GLU A 61 -46.25 -99.85 0.89
N ILE A 62 -46.20 -98.86 1.78
CA ILE A 62 -46.18 -99.06 3.23
C ILE A 62 -47.42 -98.38 3.83
N THR A 63 -48.14 -99.07 4.71
CA THR A 63 -49.35 -98.53 5.36
C THR A 63 -49.35 -98.82 6.86
N GLY A 64 -49.74 -97.85 7.68
CA GLY A 64 -49.80 -97.97 9.14
C GLY A 64 -48.42 -97.96 9.83
N LEU A 65 -47.47 -97.22 9.27
CA LEU A 65 -46.10 -97.11 9.76
C LEU A 65 -45.98 -96.15 10.95
N ALA A 66 -45.34 -96.59 12.02
CA ALA A 66 -44.95 -95.73 13.13
C ALA A 66 -43.53 -95.18 12.91
N ASN A 67 -42.48 -95.99 13.02
CA ASN A 67 -41.09 -95.58 12.80
C ASN A 67 -40.38 -96.45 11.76
N ILE A 68 -39.31 -95.91 11.18
CA ILE A 68 -38.28 -96.68 10.47
C ILE A 68 -36.96 -96.53 11.22
N GLU A 69 -36.37 -97.63 11.65
CA GLU A 69 -35.04 -97.65 12.26
C GLU A 69 -34.09 -98.53 11.45
N ASN A 70 -33.22 -97.90 10.66
CA ASN A 70 -32.30 -98.54 9.73
C ASN A 70 -33.01 -99.33 8.60
N GLY A 71 -32.26 -99.62 7.54
CA GLY A 71 -32.75 -100.44 6.44
C GLY A 71 -32.52 -99.82 5.08
N SER A 72 -32.95 -100.52 4.04
CA SER A 72 -32.76 -100.11 2.65
C SER A 72 -34.01 -100.40 1.81
N TYR A 73 -34.56 -99.37 1.17
CA TYR A 73 -35.80 -99.41 0.42
C TYR A 73 -35.54 -98.94 -1.01
N VAL A 74 -35.65 -99.84 -1.99
CA VAL A 74 -35.32 -99.59 -3.40
C VAL A 74 -36.55 -99.85 -4.28
N ALA A 75 -37.15 -98.79 -4.81
CA ALA A 75 -38.21 -98.83 -5.83
C ALA A 75 -37.61 -98.67 -7.23
N LYS A 76 -37.81 -99.64 -8.12
CA LYS A 76 -37.17 -99.66 -9.45
C LYS A 76 -37.89 -98.83 -10.50
N THR A 77 -39.21 -98.71 -10.40
CA THR A 77 -40.04 -98.15 -11.50
C THR A 77 -41.05 -97.10 -11.06
N ALA A 78 -41.43 -97.07 -9.79
CA ALA A 78 -42.42 -96.15 -9.24
C ALA A 78 -41.77 -95.22 -8.21
N ALA A 79 -42.50 -94.17 -7.82
CA ALA A 79 -42.15 -93.36 -6.68
C ALA A 79 -42.08 -94.21 -5.40
N LEU A 80 -41.18 -93.82 -4.50
CA LEU A 80 -41.07 -94.40 -3.16
C LEU A 80 -41.65 -93.39 -2.17
N SER A 81 -42.85 -93.65 -1.70
CA SER A 81 -43.52 -92.82 -0.69
C SER A 81 -43.54 -93.52 0.66
N VAL A 82 -43.13 -92.81 1.70
CA VAL A 82 -43.13 -93.27 3.09
C VAL A 82 -43.84 -92.22 3.92
N ASP A 83 -44.93 -92.62 4.56
CA ASP A 83 -45.71 -91.81 5.49
C ASP A 83 -45.62 -92.47 6.87
N ALA A 84 -44.87 -91.85 7.78
CA ALA A 84 -44.58 -92.32 9.12
C ALA A 84 -45.17 -91.38 10.17
N SER A 85 -45.99 -91.91 11.08
CA SER A 85 -46.51 -91.14 12.21
C SER A 85 -45.47 -90.84 13.31
N GLY A 86 -44.22 -91.28 13.12
CA GLY A 86 -43.09 -91.16 14.03
C GLY A 86 -41.81 -90.73 13.31
N THR A 87 -40.68 -91.36 13.63
CA THR A 87 -39.33 -91.00 13.15
C THR A 87 -38.84 -91.97 12.07
N ILE A 88 -38.11 -91.42 11.10
CA ILE A 88 -37.31 -92.17 10.13
C ILE A 88 -35.84 -91.95 10.48
N GLU A 89 -35.12 -93.01 10.85
CA GLU A 89 -33.72 -92.92 11.29
C GLU A 89 -32.85 -93.97 10.60
N GLY A 90 -31.68 -93.57 10.11
CA GLY A 90 -30.62 -94.50 9.67
C GLY A 90 -30.92 -95.30 8.39
N ALA A 91 -31.99 -94.96 7.67
CA ALA A 91 -32.45 -95.73 6.51
C ALA A 91 -32.03 -95.12 5.17
N THR A 92 -31.89 -95.98 4.17
CA THR A 92 -31.62 -95.57 2.77
C THR A 92 -32.85 -95.76 1.91
N PHE A 93 -33.23 -94.73 1.16
CA PHE A 93 -34.37 -94.71 0.24
C PHE A 93 -33.89 -94.44 -1.18
N THR A 94 -34.25 -95.30 -2.12
CA THR A 94 -33.84 -95.17 -3.53
C THR A 94 -35.02 -95.37 -4.46
N ALA A 95 -35.28 -94.40 -5.34
CA ALA A 95 -36.19 -94.54 -6.47
C ALA A 95 -35.38 -94.43 -7.77
N GLU A 96 -35.18 -95.55 -8.49
CA GLU A 96 -34.28 -95.61 -9.65
C GLU A 96 -34.76 -94.79 -10.85
N LEU A 97 -36.07 -94.62 -11.00
CA LEU A 97 -36.69 -93.98 -12.17
C LEU A 97 -37.74 -92.91 -11.82
N SER A 98 -37.89 -92.55 -10.54
CA SER A 98 -38.98 -91.68 -10.07
C SER A 98 -38.58 -90.91 -8.80
N SER A 99 -39.56 -90.40 -8.05
CA SER A 99 -39.38 -89.58 -6.86
C SER A 99 -39.25 -90.40 -5.57
N VAL A 100 -38.69 -89.78 -4.54
CA VAL A 100 -38.76 -90.25 -3.15
C VAL A 100 -39.50 -89.20 -2.33
N ASP A 101 -40.59 -89.59 -1.70
CA ASP A 101 -41.41 -88.72 -0.85
C ASP A 101 -41.39 -89.28 0.58
N LEU A 102 -40.74 -88.58 1.51
CA LEU A 102 -40.71 -88.95 2.93
C LEU A 102 -41.53 -87.94 3.73
N ASP A 103 -42.56 -88.43 4.41
CA ASP A 103 -43.37 -87.67 5.35
C ASP A 103 -43.27 -88.33 6.73
N ALA A 104 -42.81 -87.57 7.72
CA ALA A 104 -42.63 -88.04 9.08
C ALA A 104 -43.17 -86.99 10.06
N ASP A 105 -44.17 -87.34 10.88
CA ASP A 105 -44.65 -86.44 11.94
C ASP A 105 -43.52 -86.10 12.95
N GLY A 106 -42.56 -87.02 13.13
CA GLY A 106 -41.37 -86.88 13.95
C GLY A 106 -40.19 -86.27 13.20
N SER A 107 -39.11 -87.02 13.05
CA SER A 107 -37.87 -86.52 12.42
C SER A 107 -37.37 -87.46 11.34
N ILE A 108 -36.56 -86.93 10.42
CA ILE A 108 -35.76 -87.69 9.46
C ILE A 108 -34.29 -87.50 9.86
N PHE A 109 -33.64 -88.56 10.34
CA PHE A 109 -32.28 -88.52 10.87
C PHE A 109 -31.37 -89.54 10.19
N ASN A 110 -30.09 -89.20 10.00
CA ASN A 110 -29.06 -90.12 9.50
C ASN A 110 -29.50 -90.89 8.23
N SER A 111 -30.34 -90.28 7.41
CA SER A 111 -30.98 -90.96 6.29
C SER A 111 -30.25 -90.64 4.99
N THR A 112 -30.34 -91.55 4.02
CA THR A 112 -29.83 -91.31 2.66
C THR A 112 -30.96 -91.46 1.66
N VAL A 113 -31.19 -90.43 0.85
CA VAL A 113 -32.24 -90.41 -0.17
C VAL A 113 -31.61 -90.26 -1.54
N THR A 114 -32.02 -91.10 -2.48
CA THR A 114 -31.59 -91.02 -3.89
C THR A 114 -32.79 -91.17 -4.80
N ALA A 115 -33.12 -90.12 -5.56
CA ALA A 115 -34.22 -90.09 -6.50
C ALA A 115 -33.71 -89.73 -7.91
N LEU A 116 -34.33 -90.28 -8.96
CA LEU A 116 -34.03 -89.84 -10.32
C LEU A 116 -34.65 -88.47 -10.62
N THR A 117 -35.89 -88.25 -10.15
CA THR A 117 -36.61 -86.99 -10.39
C THR A 117 -36.54 -86.12 -9.15
N THR A 118 -37.57 -86.10 -8.31
CA THR A 118 -37.67 -85.22 -7.13
C THR A 118 -37.48 -85.98 -5.82
N ALA A 119 -36.99 -85.29 -4.80
CA ALA A 119 -36.99 -85.79 -3.43
C ALA A 119 -37.71 -84.78 -2.51
N ASP A 120 -38.86 -85.17 -1.98
CA ASP A 120 -39.66 -84.34 -1.07
C ASP A 120 -39.59 -84.90 0.35
N LEU A 121 -39.04 -84.13 1.29
CA LEU A 121 -38.88 -84.53 2.70
C LEU A 121 -39.66 -83.56 3.59
N THR A 122 -40.63 -84.07 4.34
CA THR A 122 -41.40 -83.31 5.33
C THR A 122 -41.23 -83.95 6.71
N ALA A 123 -40.73 -83.17 7.67
CA ALA A 123 -40.63 -83.59 9.06
C ALA A 123 -40.60 -82.39 10.02
N MET A 124 -40.71 -82.63 11.33
CA MET A 124 -40.40 -81.58 12.31
C MET A 124 -38.92 -81.17 12.25
N LEU A 125 -38.02 -82.14 12.05
CA LEU A 125 -36.59 -81.97 11.92
C LEU A 125 -36.03 -82.98 10.92
N ILE A 126 -35.23 -82.48 9.99
CA ILE A 126 -34.44 -83.26 9.05
C ILE A 126 -32.98 -82.98 9.40
N ALA A 127 -32.22 -84.00 9.79
CA ALA A 127 -30.85 -83.80 10.20
C ALA A 127 -29.92 -84.97 9.87
N ASP A 128 -28.65 -84.65 9.69
CA ASP A 128 -27.59 -85.59 9.30
C ASP A 128 -27.98 -86.42 8.06
N THR A 129 -28.79 -85.83 7.17
CA THR A 129 -29.42 -86.50 6.04
C THR A 129 -28.78 -86.07 4.73
N SER A 130 -28.50 -87.04 3.87
CA SER A 130 -27.94 -86.81 2.53
C SER A 130 -29.00 -87.11 1.47
N VAL A 131 -29.28 -86.14 0.59
CA VAL A 131 -30.30 -86.23 -0.45
C VAL A 131 -29.67 -85.95 -1.81
N VAL A 132 -29.89 -86.85 -2.77
CA VAL A 132 -29.50 -86.68 -4.17
C VAL A 132 -30.74 -86.84 -5.05
N ALA A 133 -31.02 -85.84 -5.89
CA ALA A 133 -32.15 -85.84 -6.84
C ALA A 133 -31.73 -85.33 -8.23
N GLY A 134 -32.47 -85.69 -9.28
CA GLY A 134 -32.21 -85.17 -10.63
C GLY A 134 -32.91 -83.85 -10.92
N ASP A 135 -34.22 -83.78 -10.68
CA ASP A 135 -35.07 -82.65 -11.08
C ASP A 135 -35.32 -81.63 -9.96
N GLY A 136 -35.22 -82.03 -8.69
CA GLY A 136 -35.41 -81.10 -7.58
C GLY A 136 -35.44 -81.74 -6.19
N ILE A 137 -35.22 -80.92 -5.16
CA ILE A 137 -35.40 -81.31 -3.75
C ILE A 137 -36.33 -80.30 -3.07
N THR A 138 -37.36 -80.77 -2.40
CA THR A 138 -38.16 -79.95 -1.49
C THR A 138 -37.98 -80.44 -0.06
N THR A 139 -37.69 -79.53 0.86
CA THR A 139 -37.67 -79.83 2.29
C THR A 139 -38.65 -78.95 3.05
N SER A 140 -39.35 -79.53 4.03
CA SER A 140 -40.19 -78.80 4.97
C SER A 140 -39.92 -79.27 6.39
N GLY A 141 -39.41 -78.38 7.24
CA GLY A 141 -38.96 -78.70 8.61
C GLY A 141 -37.65 -78.03 8.99
N MET A 142 -37.23 -78.13 10.26
CA MET A 142 -35.88 -77.69 10.66
C MET A 142 -34.80 -78.50 9.93
N LEU A 143 -33.69 -77.87 9.54
CA LEU A 143 -32.56 -78.52 8.88
C LEU A 143 -31.29 -78.39 9.72
N ARG A 144 -30.58 -79.51 9.98
CA ARG A 144 -29.23 -79.49 10.59
C ARG A 144 -28.28 -80.48 9.93
N ASN A 145 -27.07 -80.06 9.58
CA ASN A 145 -26.01 -80.94 9.05
C ASN A 145 -26.45 -81.79 7.84
N ASN A 146 -27.23 -81.20 6.92
CA ASN A 146 -27.73 -81.92 5.76
C ASN A 146 -26.91 -81.58 4.51
N THR A 147 -26.82 -82.55 3.59
CA THR A 147 -26.27 -82.32 2.24
C THR A 147 -27.38 -82.57 1.21
N LEU A 148 -27.73 -81.54 0.44
CA LEU A 148 -28.76 -81.57 -0.60
C LEU A 148 -28.12 -81.35 -1.97
N THR A 149 -28.17 -82.34 -2.86
CA THR A 149 -27.59 -82.25 -4.20
C THR A 149 -28.64 -82.52 -5.28
N SER A 150 -28.90 -81.54 -6.13
CA SER A 150 -29.87 -81.61 -7.22
C SER A 150 -29.29 -81.08 -8.53
N HIS A 151 -29.64 -81.66 -9.68
CA HIS A 151 -29.38 -80.99 -10.97
C HIS A 151 -30.46 -79.95 -11.31
N GLY A 152 -31.59 -79.96 -10.60
CA GLY A 152 -32.64 -78.95 -10.66
C GLY A 152 -32.69 -78.10 -9.39
N ASP A 153 -33.87 -77.61 -9.05
CA ASP A 153 -34.03 -76.62 -7.98
C ASP A 153 -34.05 -77.25 -6.58
N VAL A 154 -33.57 -76.52 -5.58
CA VAL A 154 -33.73 -76.86 -4.15
C VAL A 154 -34.63 -75.81 -3.50
N VAL A 155 -35.73 -76.28 -2.91
CA VAL A 155 -36.73 -75.45 -2.23
C VAL A 155 -36.81 -75.85 -0.76
N ILE A 156 -36.61 -74.88 0.12
CA ILE A 156 -36.66 -75.07 1.58
C ILE A 156 -37.84 -74.27 2.13
N LYS A 157 -38.64 -74.91 2.98
CA LYS A 157 -39.87 -74.35 3.53
C LYS A 157 -39.98 -74.62 5.02
N ASN A 158 -40.67 -73.73 5.74
CA ASN A 158 -41.06 -73.89 7.14
C ASN A 158 -39.89 -74.31 8.06
N ALA A 159 -38.68 -73.86 7.75
CA ALA A 159 -37.47 -74.18 8.47
C ALA A 159 -37.19 -73.07 9.48
N SER A 160 -37.63 -73.26 10.73
CA SER A 160 -37.34 -72.29 11.81
C SER A 160 -35.85 -72.19 12.14
N ILE A 161 -35.08 -73.22 11.80
CA ILE A 161 -33.61 -73.26 11.90
C ILE A 161 -33.08 -74.00 10.67
N ILE A 162 -32.06 -73.41 10.04
CA ILE A 162 -31.18 -74.06 9.08
C ILE A 162 -29.77 -73.92 9.65
N ASP A 163 -29.11 -75.03 9.95
CA ASP A 163 -27.79 -75.03 10.58
C ASP A 163 -26.84 -75.95 9.83
N ASN A 164 -25.68 -75.43 9.43
CA ASN A 164 -24.64 -76.17 8.71
C ASN A 164 -25.20 -76.98 7.52
N LEU A 165 -25.93 -76.30 6.64
CA LEU A 165 -26.54 -76.89 5.44
C LEU A 165 -25.58 -76.79 4.25
N GLU A 166 -25.38 -77.89 3.53
CA GLU A 166 -24.66 -77.91 2.26
C GLU A 166 -25.65 -78.17 1.10
N VAL A 167 -25.70 -77.25 0.13
CA VAL A 167 -26.59 -77.34 -1.03
C VAL A 167 -25.81 -77.16 -2.33
N ALA A 168 -26.07 -78.01 -3.32
CA ALA A 168 -25.66 -77.84 -4.70
C ALA A 168 -26.87 -78.03 -5.62
N ALA A 169 -27.26 -77.01 -6.39
CA ALA A 169 -28.49 -76.99 -7.17
C ALA A 169 -28.39 -76.14 -8.46
N ALA A 170 -29.40 -76.21 -9.33
CA ALA A 170 -29.56 -75.23 -10.41
C ALA A 170 -30.05 -73.87 -9.85
N LYS A 171 -30.96 -73.89 -8.89
CA LYS A 171 -31.50 -72.72 -8.19
C LYS A 171 -31.78 -73.08 -6.73
N ILE A 172 -31.58 -72.15 -5.81
CA ILE A 172 -31.92 -72.33 -4.39
C ILE A 172 -32.98 -71.30 -3.99
N THR A 173 -34.05 -71.74 -3.31
CA THR A 173 -35.10 -70.86 -2.79
C THR A 173 -35.49 -71.25 -1.37
N ALA A 174 -35.30 -70.31 -0.43
CA ALA A 174 -35.66 -70.46 0.98
C ALA A 174 -36.40 -69.20 1.44
N THR A 175 -37.69 -69.09 1.15
CA THR A 175 -38.48 -67.85 1.38
C THR A 175 -39.76 -68.05 2.17
N GLU A 176 -40.19 -69.30 2.39
CA GLU A 176 -41.45 -69.62 3.05
C GLU A 176 -41.19 -69.97 4.52
N ASN A 177 -41.44 -69.03 5.44
CA ASN A 177 -41.32 -69.21 6.89
C ASN A 177 -39.92 -69.71 7.35
N ILE A 178 -38.85 -69.06 6.89
CA ILE A 178 -37.48 -69.39 7.31
C ILE A 178 -37.10 -68.57 8.54
N GLY A 179 -36.56 -69.24 9.56
CA GLY A 179 -36.08 -68.62 10.79
C GLY A 179 -34.61 -68.21 10.69
N THR A 180 -33.74 -68.75 11.53
CA THR A 180 -32.30 -68.42 11.51
C THR A 180 -31.53 -69.42 10.65
N ILE A 181 -30.66 -68.89 9.78
CA ILE A 181 -29.66 -69.66 9.04
C ILE A 181 -28.30 -69.43 9.72
N THR A 182 -27.63 -70.50 10.10
CA THR A 182 -26.27 -70.48 10.67
C THR A 182 -25.35 -71.41 9.92
N ASP A 183 -24.16 -70.92 9.58
CA ASP A 183 -23.12 -71.68 8.89
C ASP A 183 -23.60 -72.31 7.56
N GLY A 184 -22.77 -73.16 6.95
CA GLY A 184 -23.11 -73.89 5.73
C GLY A 184 -22.75 -73.17 4.43
N ILE A 185 -23.04 -73.84 3.32
CA ILE A 185 -22.68 -73.40 1.97
C ILE A 185 -23.80 -73.71 0.98
N LEU A 186 -24.26 -72.68 0.27
CA LEU A 186 -25.31 -72.76 -0.74
C LEU A 186 -24.72 -72.41 -2.11
N ILE A 187 -24.58 -73.42 -2.97
CA ILE A 187 -24.01 -73.30 -4.32
C ILE A 187 -25.10 -73.50 -5.36
N SER A 188 -25.27 -72.54 -6.26
CA SER A 188 -26.24 -72.64 -7.37
C SER A 188 -25.69 -72.13 -8.70
N ASP A 189 -25.92 -72.84 -9.81
CA ASP A 189 -25.57 -72.31 -11.15
C ASP A 189 -26.43 -71.07 -11.55
N GLY A 190 -27.60 -70.92 -10.93
CA GLY A 190 -28.56 -69.84 -11.16
C GLY A 190 -28.69 -68.91 -9.95
N ALA A 191 -29.92 -68.53 -9.64
CA ALA A 191 -30.20 -67.61 -8.53
C ALA A 191 -30.29 -68.34 -7.19
N THR A 192 -29.73 -67.72 -6.14
CA THR A 192 -30.04 -68.07 -4.75
C THR A 192 -30.90 -66.97 -4.12
N THR A 193 -32.10 -67.32 -3.65
CA THR A 193 -33.04 -66.39 -3.03
C THR A 193 -33.40 -66.86 -1.63
N VAL A 194 -33.09 -66.03 -0.62
CA VAL A 194 -33.31 -66.33 0.80
C VAL A 194 -34.11 -65.20 1.45
N SER A 195 -35.17 -65.55 2.17
CA SER A 195 -35.91 -64.64 3.06
C SER A 195 -36.07 -65.29 4.43
N ALA A 196 -35.30 -64.80 5.41
CA ALA A 196 -35.11 -65.41 6.73
C ALA A 196 -35.30 -64.38 7.87
N GLN A 197 -35.26 -64.84 9.13
CA GLN A 197 -35.14 -63.92 10.28
C GLN A 197 -33.72 -63.38 10.42
N SER A 198 -32.71 -64.26 10.32
CA SER A 198 -31.28 -63.90 10.35
C SER A 198 -30.47 -64.86 9.48
N ILE A 199 -29.39 -64.38 8.88
CA ILE A 199 -28.42 -65.17 8.09
C ILE A 199 -27.03 -64.90 8.65
N LEU A 200 -26.38 -65.93 9.21
CA LEU A 200 -25.16 -65.77 9.99
C LEU A 200 -24.10 -66.80 9.53
N GLY A 201 -22.91 -66.33 9.13
CA GLY A 201 -21.77 -67.23 8.81
C GLY A 201 -21.95 -68.14 7.59
N THR A 202 -22.99 -67.92 6.78
CA THR A 202 -23.30 -68.77 5.63
C THR A 202 -22.57 -68.28 4.37
N ALA A 203 -22.04 -69.21 3.59
CA ALA A 203 -21.43 -68.93 2.29
C ALA A 203 -22.41 -69.15 1.13
N PHE A 204 -22.37 -68.26 0.15
CA PHE A 204 -23.20 -68.28 -1.05
C PHE A 204 -22.32 -68.20 -2.31
N ASP A 205 -22.52 -69.12 -3.27
CA ASP A 205 -21.89 -69.08 -4.59
C ASP A 205 -22.96 -69.25 -5.67
N ALA A 206 -23.27 -68.18 -6.41
CA ALA A 206 -24.43 -68.15 -7.31
C ALA A 206 -24.26 -67.24 -8.54
N ALA A 207 -25.11 -67.37 -9.57
CA ALA A 207 -25.14 -66.36 -10.64
C ALA A 207 -25.62 -64.99 -10.13
N THR A 208 -26.58 -65.02 -9.19
CA THR A 208 -27.12 -63.85 -8.47
C THR A 208 -27.57 -64.26 -7.08
N ALA A 209 -27.45 -63.36 -6.10
CA ALA A 209 -27.94 -63.57 -4.74
C ALA A 209 -28.97 -62.49 -4.36
N ASP A 210 -30.10 -62.90 -3.81
CA ASP A 210 -31.11 -62.03 -3.18
C ASP A 210 -31.33 -62.52 -1.75
N LEU A 211 -30.71 -61.81 -0.80
CA LEU A 211 -30.64 -62.18 0.61
C LEU A 211 -31.40 -61.16 1.44
N THR A 212 -32.56 -61.57 1.95
CA THR A 212 -33.38 -60.76 2.84
C THR A 212 -33.40 -61.38 4.24
N ALA A 213 -33.06 -60.60 5.26
CA ALA A 213 -33.17 -61.01 6.66
C ALA A 213 -33.88 -59.93 7.50
N ALA A 214 -34.91 -60.31 8.25
CA ALA A 214 -35.67 -59.33 9.04
C ALA A 214 -34.83 -58.64 10.14
N ASN A 215 -33.89 -59.37 10.77
CA ASN A 215 -33.08 -58.87 11.87
C ASN A 215 -31.64 -58.56 11.44
N SER A 216 -30.90 -59.55 10.94
CA SER A 216 -29.47 -59.40 10.67
C SER A 216 -28.93 -60.30 9.57
N ILE A 217 -27.93 -59.77 8.85
CA ILE A 217 -26.98 -60.50 8.03
C ILE A 217 -25.59 -60.27 8.64
N GLU A 218 -24.87 -61.33 9.02
CA GLU A 218 -23.60 -61.20 9.74
C GLU A 218 -22.58 -62.23 9.27
N GLY A 219 -21.36 -61.77 8.97
CA GLY A 219 -20.22 -62.64 8.70
C GLY A 219 -20.42 -63.59 7.51
N ILE A 220 -21.20 -63.18 6.51
CA ILE A 220 -21.46 -64.00 5.32
C ILE A 220 -20.39 -63.79 4.25
N ASP A 221 -20.17 -64.84 3.45
CA ASP A 221 -19.35 -64.79 2.24
C ASP A 221 -20.26 -64.95 1.02
N VAL A 222 -20.36 -63.94 0.17
CA VAL A 222 -21.18 -63.97 -1.05
C VAL A 222 -20.29 -63.83 -2.27
N ARG A 223 -20.30 -64.84 -3.13
CA ARG A 223 -19.69 -64.78 -4.45
C ARG A 223 -20.77 -64.91 -5.52
N VAL A 224 -20.86 -63.92 -6.39
CA VAL A 224 -21.80 -63.94 -7.50
C VAL A 224 -21.20 -63.54 -8.83
N ASP A 225 -21.86 -63.95 -9.91
CA ASP A 225 -21.48 -63.53 -11.26
C ASP A 225 -21.85 -62.07 -11.50
N THR A 226 -23.12 -61.68 -11.31
CA THR A 226 -23.62 -60.37 -11.80
C THR A 226 -24.18 -59.43 -10.75
N ASN A 227 -25.02 -59.91 -9.83
CA ASN A 227 -25.75 -59.02 -8.91
C ASN A 227 -25.92 -59.68 -7.54
N ALA A 228 -25.65 -58.91 -6.49
CA ALA A 228 -25.97 -59.26 -5.11
C ALA A 228 -26.89 -58.21 -4.49
N LYS A 229 -27.96 -58.67 -3.83
CA LYS A 229 -28.85 -57.83 -3.02
C LYS A 229 -28.81 -58.30 -1.58
N LEU A 230 -28.50 -57.38 -0.67
CA LEU A 230 -28.54 -57.62 0.77
C LEU A 230 -29.57 -56.68 1.38
N ASN A 231 -30.59 -57.24 2.02
CA ASN A 231 -31.71 -56.50 2.58
C ASN A 231 -31.95 -56.89 4.03
N SER A 232 -31.52 -56.07 5.00
CA SER A 232 -31.68 -56.38 6.42
C SER A 232 -31.62 -55.15 7.32
N ALA A 233 -32.25 -55.20 8.50
CA ALA A 233 -32.11 -54.13 9.47
C ALA A 233 -30.63 -53.88 9.85
N SER A 234 -29.81 -54.93 9.98
CA SER A 234 -28.38 -54.83 10.29
C SER A 234 -27.54 -55.74 9.41
N ILE A 235 -26.49 -55.19 8.82
CA ILE A 235 -25.46 -55.93 8.07
C ILE A 235 -24.12 -55.71 8.75
N LEU A 236 -23.44 -56.78 9.13
CA LEU A 236 -22.16 -56.69 9.85
C LEU A 236 -21.12 -57.63 9.21
N ASP A 237 -19.92 -57.10 9.00
CA ASP A 237 -18.72 -57.87 8.62
C ASP A 237 -18.95 -58.86 7.46
N SER A 238 -19.75 -58.46 6.46
CA SER A 238 -20.13 -59.32 5.34
C SER A 238 -19.27 -59.02 4.10
N ASP A 239 -18.76 -60.07 3.48
CA ASP A 239 -17.89 -59.99 2.30
C ASP A 239 -18.67 -60.39 1.04
N VAL A 240 -18.73 -59.49 0.06
CA VAL A 240 -19.52 -59.67 -1.16
C VAL A 240 -18.65 -59.41 -2.39
N ILE A 241 -18.58 -60.37 -3.30
CA ILE A 241 -17.78 -60.31 -4.53
C ILE A 241 -18.68 -60.56 -5.74
N VAL A 242 -18.74 -59.58 -6.63
CA VAL A 242 -19.34 -59.70 -7.98
C VAL A 242 -18.21 -59.85 -9.01
N SER A 243 -18.30 -60.87 -9.85
CA SER A 243 -17.18 -61.29 -10.72
C SER A 243 -17.23 -60.70 -12.14
N ASN A 244 -18.42 -60.38 -12.67
CA ASN A 244 -18.58 -59.85 -14.02
C ASN A 244 -18.50 -58.33 -14.05
N ALA A 245 -18.01 -57.81 -15.18
CA ALA A 245 -18.11 -56.40 -15.51
C ALA A 245 -19.57 -55.92 -15.55
N ASP A 246 -19.79 -54.65 -15.25
CA ASP A 246 -21.07 -53.99 -15.03
C ASP A 246 -21.89 -54.57 -13.86
N GLY A 247 -21.28 -55.44 -13.05
CA GLY A 247 -21.94 -56.07 -11.92
C GLY A 247 -22.19 -55.09 -10.77
N SER A 248 -23.24 -55.34 -9.99
CA SER A 248 -23.65 -54.43 -8.90
C SER A 248 -23.95 -55.12 -7.58
N ILE A 249 -23.70 -54.39 -6.49
CA ILE A 249 -24.15 -54.73 -5.13
C ILE A 249 -25.16 -53.68 -4.68
N GLU A 250 -26.34 -54.13 -4.27
CA GLU A 250 -27.40 -53.29 -3.71
C GLU A 250 -27.58 -53.64 -2.23
N VAL A 251 -27.36 -52.66 -1.36
CA VAL A 251 -27.50 -52.78 0.09
C VAL A 251 -28.72 -51.97 0.55
N LYS A 252 -29.68 -52.64 1.18
CA LYS A 252 -30.81 -52.01 1.86
C LYS A 252 -30.75 -52.32 3.35
N ALA A 253 -30.36 -51.34 4.15
CA ALA A 253 -30.18 -51.54 5.58
C ALA A 253 -30.59 -50.36 6.45
N THR A 254 -30.78 -50.60 7.75
CA THR A 254 -30.76 -49.51 8.75
C THR A 254 -29.32 -49.19 9.14
N ALA A 255 -28.46 -50.22 9.22
CA ALA A 255 -27.04 -50.04 9.42
C ALA A 255 -26.22 -51.11 8.68
N ILE A 256 -25.10 -50.70 8.09
CA ILE A 256 -24.05 -51.57 7.61
C ILE A 256 -22.71 -51.16 8.22
N ASP A 257 -22.00 -52.12 8.81
CA ASP A 257 -20.71 -51.88 9.46
C ASP A 257 -19.68 -52.93 9.05
N GLY A 258 -18.48 -52.49 8.71
CA GLY A 258 -17.39 -53.39 8.30
C GLY A 258 -17.66 -54.15 6.99
N GLY A 259 -16.89 -55.21 6.77
CA GLY A 259 -16.95 -56.03 5.56
C GLY A 259 -16.32 -55.38 4.31
N SER A 260 -16.42 -56.10 3.20
CA SER A 260 -15.80 -55.76 1.92
C SER A 260 -16.76 -56.01 0.76
N LEU A 261 -17.07 -54.97 -0.01
CA LEU A 261 -17.96 -55.01 -1.17
C LEU A 261 -17.14 -54.80 -2.46
N ARG A 262 -17.09 -55.80 -3.33
CA ARG A 262 -16.37 -55.75 -4.60
C ARG A 262 -17.32 -55.87 -5.79
N ALA A 263 -17.52 -54.78 -6.51
CA ALA A 263 -18.31 -54.68 -7.73
C ALA A 263 -17.97 -53.39 -8.49
N ASP A 264 -18.38 -53.27 -9.75
CA ASP A 264 -18.21 -52.03 -10.52
C ASP A 264 -19.17 -50.93 -10.03
N LYS A 265 -20.29 -51.32 -9.42
CA LYS A 265 -21.31 -50.42 -8.84
C LYS A 265 -21.75 -50.89 -7.46
N VAL A 266 -21.79 -49.99 -6.49
CA VAL A 266 -22.30 -50.26 -5.14
C VAL A 266 -23.31 -49.18 -4.75
N SER A 267 -24.51 -49.58 -4.31
CA SER A 267 -25.54 -48.65 -3.86
C SER A 267 -26.03 -48.99 -2.45
N PHE A 268 -26.25 -47.95 -1.64
CA PHE A 268 -26.75 -48.01 -0.28
C PHE A 268 -28.07 -47.22 -0.19
N ASP A 269 -29.09 -47.86 0.38
CA ASP A 269 -30.44 -47.32 0.47
C ASP A 269 -31.12 -47.79 1.77
N GLU A 270 -32.21 -47.15 2.19
CA GLU A 270 -32.83 -47.45 3.47
C GLU A 270 -33.61 -48.76 3.48
N PHE A 271 -33.54 -49.49 4.60
CA PHE A 271 -34.36 -50.69 4.83
C PHE A 271 -35.85 -50.38 4.96
N ALA A 272 -36.16 -49.28 5.64
CA ALA A 272 -37.53 -48.82 5.89
C ALA A 272 -37.67 -47.41 5.33
N THR A 273 -38.65 -47.19 4.46
CA THR A 273 -38.92 -45.90 3.82
C THR A 273 -38.94 -44.75 4.83
N ASP A 274 -38.35 -43.62 4.46
CA ASP A 274 -38.23 -42.40 5.27
C ASP A 274 -37.32 -42.56 6.51
N ALA A 275 -36.36 -43.50 6.48
CA ALA A 275 -35.31 -43.64 7.48
C ALA A 275 -33.93 -43.53 6.83
N ASP A 276 -32.91 -43.23 7.62
CA ASP A 276 -31.55 -43.12 7.11
C ASP A 276 -30.79 -44.45 7.27
N ILE A 277 -29.93 -44.79 6.31
CA ILE A 277 -28.94 -45.87 6.46
C ILE A 277 -27.68 -45.34 7.15
N GLN A 278 -27.26 -45.99 8.23
CA GLN A 278 -25.96 -45.73 8.86
C GLN A 278 -24.89 -46.58 8.15
N VAL A 279 -23.96 -45.94 7.44
CA VAL A 279 -22.89 -46.63 6.70
C VAL A 279 -21.57 -46.45 7.42
N GLY A 280 -21.07 -47.51 8.04
CA GLY A 280 -19.74 -47.56 8.66
C GLY A 280 -19.59 -46.76 9.95
N ALA A 281 -20.65 -46.67 10.75
CA ALA A 281 -20.66 -45.96 12.03
C ALA A 281 -19.71 -46.59 13.07
N ALA A 282 -19.60 -47.92 13.10
CA ALA A 282 -18.65 -48.62 13.96
C ALA A 282 -17.31 -48.88 13.26
N SER A 283 -17.35 -49.20 11.96
CA SER A 283 -16.17 -49.45 11.13
C SER A 283 -16.49 -49.13 9.68
N ALA A 284 -15.60 -48.40 9.00
CA ALA A 284 -15.77 -48.03 7.60
C ALA A 284 -16.05 -49.24 6.70
N VAL A 285 -16.95 -49.06 5.74
CA VAL A 285 -17.25 -50.07 4.72
C VAL A 285 -16.19 -49.98 3.61
N ARG A 286 -15.53 -51.11 3.30
CA ARG A 286 -14.53 -51.16 2.24
C ARG A 286 -15.20 -51.49 0.92
N VAL A 287 -15.01 -50.64 -0.08
CA VAL A 287 -15.51 -50.83 -1.44
C VAL A 287 -14.34 -51.00 -2.39
N LEU A 288 -14.33 -52.06 -3.21
CA LEU A 288 -13.21 -52.40 -4.08
C LEU A 288 -13.64 -52.46 -5.54
N GLY A 289 -12.92 -51.70 -6.38
CA GLY A 289 -13.11 -51.70 -7.83
C GLY A 289 -14.36 -50.98 -8.32
N ALA A 290 -15.11 -50.29 -7.44
CA ALA A 290 -16.31 -49.58 -7.84
C ALA A 290 -15.96 -48.28 -8.56
N GLU A 291 -16.50 -48.13 -9.77
CA GLU A 291 -16.49 -46.88 -10.52
C GLU A 291 -17.60 -45.95 -10.02
N ASN A 292 -18.67 -46.49 -9.43
CA ASN A 292 -19.79 -45.72 -8.89
C ASN A 292 -20.19 -46.23 -7.50
N ILE A 293 -20.25 -45.31 -6.54
CA ILE A 293 -20.73 -45.54 -5.18
C ILE A 293 -21.87 -44.55 -4.92
N THR A 294 -23.05 -45.06 -4.63
CA THR A 294 -24.26 -44.24 -4.41
C THR A 294 -24.83 -44.47 -3.02
N VAL A 295 -25.16 -43.40 -2.31
CA VAL A 295 -25.87 -43.43 -1.02
C VAL A 295 -27.06 -42.48 -1.13
N ASP A 296 -28.29 -43.01 -1.22
CA ASP A 296 -29.48 -42.19 -1.51
C ASP A 296 -30.10 -41.54 -0.26
N ASN A 297 -30.01 -42.18 0.91
CA ASN A 297 -30.58 -41.69 2.18
C ASN A 297 -29.64 -42.02 3.35
N GLY A 298 -28.42 -41.50 3.30
CA GLY A 298 -27.40 -41.72 4.33
C GLY A 298 -27.72 -40.99 5.64
N GLY A 299 -27.41 -41.62 6.77
CA GLY A 299 -27.22 -40.92 8.03
C GLY A 299 -25.76 -40.49 8.11
N LEU A 300 -24.99 -41.14 8.97
CA LEU A 300 -23.53 -41.08 8.87
C LEU A 300 -23.05 -41.97 7.72
N VAL A 301 -22.11 -41.46 6.92
CA VAL A 301 -21.53 -42.18 5.78
C VAL A 301 -20.02 -42.28 5.92
N ASN A 302 -19.48 -43.49 6.05
CA ASN A 302 -18.05 -43.75 6.20
C ASN A 302 -17.59 -44.89 5.28
N ILE A 303 -16.98 -44.51 4.16
CA ILE A 303 -16.61 -45.43 3.07
C ILE A 303 -15.13 -45.28 2.72
N VAL A 304 -14.46 -46.43 2.58
CA VAL A 304 -13.10 -46.51 2.04
C VAL A 304 -13.14 -47.22 0.69
N SER A 305 -12.96 -46.47 -0.38
CA SER A 305 -12.80 -46.99 -1.73
C SER A 305 -11.33 -47.31 -2.01
N GLU A 306 -11.04 -48.57 -2.33
CA GLU A 306 -9.71 -49.04 -2.75
C GLU A 306 -9.64 -49.18 -4.27
N ASN A 307 -10.36 -48.34 -5.01
CA ASN A 307 -10.27 -48.33 -6.47
C ASN A 307 -8.99 -47.60 -6.94
N ASP A 308 -8.29 -48.23 -7.87
CA ASP A 308 -7.13 -47.62 -8.53
C ASP A 308 -7.53 -46.76 -9.74
N GLN A 309 -8.82 -46.78 -10.11
CA GLN A 309 -9.42 -45.93 -11.14
C GLN A 309 -10.31 -44.88 -10.50
N ASP A 310 -10.78 -43.94 -11.32
CA ASP A 310 -11.69 -42.89 -10.88
C ASP A 310 -12.98 -43.50 -10.31
N THR A 311 -13.46 -42.93 -9.21
CA THR A 311 -14.70 -43.36 -8.55
C THR A 311 -15.60 -42.15 -8.36
N THR A 312 -16.82 -42.25 -8.87
CA THR A 312 -17.90 -41.29 -8.60
C THR A 312 -18.61 -41.64 -7.29
N PHE A 313 -18.66 -40.69 -6.38
CA PHE A 313 -19.42 -40.72 -5.14
C PHE A 313 -20.64 -39.82 -5.28
N THR A 314 -21.84 -40.41 -5.27
CA THR A 314 -23.12 -39.69 -5.19
C THR A 314 -23.71 -39.95 -3.81
N VAL A 315 -23.71 -38.96 -2.92
CA VAL A 315 -24.05 -39.13 -1.50
C VAL A 315 -25.05 -38.08 -1.05
N ALA A 316 -26.23 -38.52 -0.62
CA ALA A 316 -27.13 -37.71 0.20
C ALA A 316 -27.06 -38.20 1.65
N ALA A 317 -26.79 -37.28 2.58
CA ALA A 317 -26.59 -37.60 3.99
C ALA A 317 -27.27 -36.60 4.93
N SER A 318 -27.80 -37.07 6.06
CA SER A 318 -28.39 -36.26 7.13
C SER A 318 -27.43 -36.01 8.31
N ASP A 319 -26.25 -36.64 8.31
CA ASP A 319 -25.17 -36.56 9.30
C ASP A 319 -23.80 -36.50 8.57
N ASP A 320 -22.70 -36.55 9.33
CA ASP A 320 -21.33 -36.40 8.80
C ASP A 320 -20.94 -37.45 7.74
N VAL A 321 -20.13 -37.02 6.77
CA VAL A 321 -19.63 -37.83 5.65
C VAL A 321 -18.10 -37.95 5.70
N PHE A 322 -17.59 -39.18 5.62
CA PHE A 322 -16.17 -39.53 5.62
C PHE A 322 -15.88 -40.43 4.42
N LEU A 323 -15.19 -39.89 3.41
CA LEU A 323 -14.85 -40.62 2.19
C LEU A 323 -13.34 -40.70 2.02
N THR A 324 -12.86 -41.92 1.73
CA THR A 324 -11.47 -42.16 1.34
C THR A 324 -11.43 -42.80 -0.04
N GLN A 325 -10.60 -42.26 -0.93
CA GLN A 325 -10.32 -42.82 -2.26
C GLN A 325 -8.86 -43.30 -2.35
N GLY A 326 -8.68 -44.42 -3.04
CA GLY A 326 -7.38 -44.99 -3.40
C GLY A 326 -6.63 -44.15 -4.45
N ASN A 327 -6.01 -44.83 -5.42
CA ASN A 327 -5.08 -44.18 -6.37
C ASN A 327 -5.77 -43.46 -7.54
N GLY A 328 -7.06 -43.67 -7.78
CA GLY A 328 -7.81 -42.95 -8.81
C GLY A 328 -8.42 -41.65 -8.30
N ASN A 329 -8.95 -40.83 -9.20
CA ASN A 329 -9.59 -39.57 -8.82
C ASN A 329 -10.90 -39.82 -8.05
N MET A 330 -11.20 -38.92 -7.12
CA MET A 330 -12.46 -38.88 -6.40
C MET A 330 -13.39 -37.87 -7.09
N LEU A 331 -14.42 -38.36 -7.78
CA LEU A 331 -15.44 -37.50 -8.39
C LEU A 331 -16.62 -37.37 -7.41
N VAL A 332 -16.98 -36.15 -7.00
CA VAL A 332 -17.93 -35.93 -5.89
C VAL A 332 -19.23 -35.25 -6.32
N ASP A 333 -20.35 -35.75 -5.81
CA ASP A 333 -21.69 -35.16 -5.82
C ASP A 333 -22.32 -35.44 -4.45
N ILE A 334 -22.16 -34.51 -3.51
CA ILE A 334 -22.45 -34.71 -2.08
C ILE A 334 -23.43 -33.64 -1.59
N THR A 335 -24.56 -34.08 -1.03
CA THR A 335 -25.53 -33.24 -0.33
C THR A 335 -25.60 -33.64 1.14
N ALA A 336 -25.00 -32.85 2.02
CA ALA A 336 -24.94 -33.06 3.47
C ALA A 336 -25.14 -31.73 4.24
N ASP A 337 -26.24 -31.04 3.96
CA ASP A 337 -26.53 -29.70 4.48
C ASP A 337 -26.44 -29.64 6.02
N GLY A 338 -25.73 -28.63 6.52
CA GLY A 338 -25.48 -28.44 7.96
C GLY A 338 -24.43 -29.36 8.59
N GLN A 339 -23.83 -30.31 7.84
CA GLN A 339 -22.92 -31.33 8.37
C GLN A 339 -21.45 -31.12 7.98
N VAL A 340 -20.55 -31.97 8.48
CA VAL A 340 -19.14 -31.99 8.10
C VAL A 340 -18.89 -33.04 7.02
N VAL A 341 -18.25 -32.62 5.94
CA VAL A 341 -17.77 -33.52 4.88
C VAL A 341 -16.24 -33.60 4.94
N THR A 342 -15.72 -34.80 5.18
CA THR A 342 -14.27 -35.08 5.22
C THR A 342 -13.86 -35.96 4.05
N LEU A 343 -12.98 -35.43 3.20
CA LEU A 343 -12.48 -36.09 2.00
C LEU A 343 -10.98 -36.39 2.10
N THR A 344 -10.60 -37.59 1.67
CA THR A 344 -9.22 -38.06 1.63
C THR A 344 -8.98 -38.77 0.29
N ALA A 345 -8.11 -38.23 -0.56
CA ALA A 345 -7.77 -38.83 -1.85
C ALA A 345 -6.25 -38.94 -2.02
N ALA A 346 -5.77 -40.03 -2.63
CA ALA A 346 -4.36 -40.13 -3.02
C ALA A 346 -4.05 -39.39 -4.33
N ALA A 347 -5.07 -39.17 -5.18
CA ALA A 347 -5.01 -38.42 -6.43
C ALA A 347 -5.86 -37.14 -6.34
N ASP A 348 -6.57 -36.77 -7.41
CA ASP A 348 -7.36 -35.54 -7.47
C ASP A 348 -8.77 -35.70 -6.88
N ILE A 349 -9.35 -34.59 -6.40
CA ILE A 349 -10.77 -34.46 -6.07
C ILE A 349 -11.38 -33.50 -7.09
N ASP A 350 -12.36 -33.97 -7.88
CA ASP A 350 -13.04 -33.18 -8.88
C ASP A 350 -14.57 -33.24 -8.69
N GLY A 351 -15.26 -32.19 -9.11
CA GLY A 351 -16.71 -32.18 -9.24
C GLY A 351 -17.24 -33.23 -10.22
N ALA A 352 -18.26 -33.98 -9.83
CA ALA A 352 -18.91 -34.97 -10.71
C ALA A 352 -20.06 -34.36 -11.53
N VAL A 353 -20.54 -33.17 -11.17
CA VAL A 353 -21.74 -32.55 -11.75
C VAL A 353 -21.43 -31.16 -12.31
N ALA A 354 -22.45 -30.49 -12.83
CA ALA A 354 -22.34 -29.10 -13.22
C ALA A 354 -23.15 -28.25 -12.23
N GLY A 355 -22.54 -27.22 -11.65
CA GLY A 355 -23.09 -26.50 -10.49
C GLY A 355 -22.49 -27.06 -9.20
N VAL A 356 -23.20 -26.96 -8.09
CA VAL A 356 -22.68 -27.36 -6.77
C VAL A 356 -22.38 -28.86 -6.71
N ASP A 357 -21.12 -29.20 -6.43
CA ASP A 357 -20.63 -30.56 -6.21
C ASP A 357 -20.74 -31.00 -4.75
N ILE A 358 -20.62 -30.05 -3.81
CA ILE A 358 -20.65 -30.31 -2.37
C ILE A 358 -21.50 -29.25 -1.66
N THR A 359 -22.60 -29.67 -1.05
CA THR A 359 -23.35 -28.88 -0.07
C THR A 359 -23.07 -29.41 1.33
N ALA A 360 -22.49 -28.59 2.20
CA ALA A 360 -22.16 -28.96 3.58
C ALA A 360 -22.07 -27.72 4.48
N LYS A 361 -21.93 -27.90 5.79
CA LYS A 361 -21.49 -26.79 6.65
C LYS A 361 -19.99 -26.58 6.55
N ASN A 362 -19.22 -27.65 6.78
CA ASN A 362 -17.77 -27.62 6.77
C ASN A 362 -17.22 -28.62 5.77
N LEU A 363 -16.28 -28.18 4.92
CA LEU A 363 -15.50 -29.07 4.06
C LEU A 363 -14.08 -29.23 4.62
N ILE A 364 -13.67 -30.48 4.86
CA ILE A 364 -12.34 -30.84 5.32
C ILE A 364 -11.67 -31.73 4.28
N ILE A 365 -10.61 -31.24 3.64
CA ILE A 365 -9.76 -32.02 2.73
C ILE A 365 -8.46 -32.35 3.46
N THR A 366 -8.27 -33.62 3.80
CA THR A 366 -7.10 -34.04 4.57
C THR A 366 -5.84 -34.18 3.70
N THR A 367 -6.02 -34.66 2.48
CA THR A 367 -5.00 -34.80 1.43
C THR A 367 -5.68 -34.99 0.08
N ALA A 368 -5.08 -34.39 -0.95
CA ALA A 368 -5.35 -34.60 -2.37
C ALA A 368 -4.15 -34.06 -3.18
N GLU A 369 -3.97 -34.52 -4.43
CA GLU A 369 -2.98 -33.92 -5.33
C GLU A 369 -3.46 -32.54 -5.81
N ASN A 370 -4.60 -32.49 -6.48
CA ASN A 370 -5.32 -31.28 -6.85
C ASN A 370 -6.79 -31.36 -6.39
N VAL A 371 -7.44 -30.20 -6.23
CA VAL A 371 -8.86 -30.11 -5.86
C VAL A 371 -9.52 -29.09 -6.78
N THR A 372 -10.61 -29.50 -7.45
CA THR A 372 -11.44 -28.62 -8.29
C THR A 372 -12.92 -28.88 -7.99
N VAL A 373 -13.56 -28.01 -7.21
CA VAL A 373 -14.96 -28.21 -6.79
C VAL A 373 -15.76 -26.90 -6.73
N ASP A 374 -17.02 -26.99 -7.13
CA ASP A 374 -18.07 -25.98 -6.90
C ASP A 374 -18.79 -26.34 -5.58
N THR A 375 -18.96 -25.38 -4.66
CA THR A 375 -19.45 -25.66 -3.30
C THR A 375 -20.58 -24.74 -2.84
N GLU A 376 -21.34 -25.23 -1.87
CA GLU A 376 -22.22 -24.45 -0.99
C GLU A 376 -21.85 -24.83 0.46
N ILE A 377 -20.86 -24.13 1.03
CA ILE A 377 -20.29 -24.39 2.36
C ILE A 377 -20.10 -23.11 3.17
N GLU A 378 -20.20 -23.22 4.50
CA GLU A 378 -19.88 -22.11 5.41
C GLU A 378 -18.37 -21.97 5.64
N GLN A 379 -17.65 -23.08 5.74
CA GLN A 379 -16.22 -23.09 6.10
C GLN A 379 -15.41 -24.18 5.40
N ILE A 380 -14.14 -23.88 5.07
CA ILE A 380 -13.18 -24.83 4.52
C ILE A 380 -11.88 -24.98 5.34
N LYS A 381 -11.39 -26.23 5.42
CA LYS A 381 -9.99 -26.57 5.74
C LYS A 381 -9.45 -27.53 4.68
N ALA A 382 -8.29 -27.24 4.11
CA ALA A 382 -7.74 -28.05 3.04
C ALA A 382 -6.22 -28.19 3.11
N ASN A 383 -5.74 -29.40 2.85
CA ASN A 383 -4.33 -29.68 2.64
C ASN A 383 -4.15 -30.38 1.29
N VAL A 384 -3.57 -29.66 0.34
CA VAL A 384 -3.49 -30.05 -1.07
C VAL A 384 -2.03 -30.00 -1.53
N ALA A 385 -1.56 -31.06 -2.18
CA ALA A 385 -0.16 -31.17 -2.56
C ALA A 385 0.24 -30.13 -3.62
N TYR A 386 -0.68 -29.75 -4.51
CA TYR A 386 -0.41 -28.89 -5.65
C TYR A 386 -1.37 -27.70 -5.75
N ASP A 387 -2.52 -27.88 -6.40
CA ASP A 387 -3.42 -26.79 -6.77
C ASP A 387 -4.82 -26.98 -6.16
N LEU A 388 -5.36 -25.91 -5.58
CA LEU A 388 -6.76 -25.80 -5.16
C LEU A 388 -7.48 -24.79 -6.06
N ASP A 389 -8.60 -25.17 -6.65
CA ASP A 389 -9.56 -24.30 -7.34
C ASP A 389 -10.95 -24.55 -6.72
N LEU A 390 -11.44 -23.55 -5.96
CA LEU A 390 -12.69 -23.61 -5.22
C LEU A 390 -13.61 -22.49 -5.69
N ASN A 391 -14.87 -22.84 -5.97
CA ASN A 391 -15.90 -21.88 -6.35
C ASN A 391 -17.12 -22.02 -5.43
N GLU A 392 -17.22 -21.12 -4.46
CA GLU A 392 -18.29 -21.05 -3.48
C GLU A 392 -19.40 -20.10 -3.96
N VAL A 393 -20.67 -20.51 -3.79
CA VAL A 393 -21.82 -19.74 -4.29
C VAL A 393 -22.19 -18.53 -3.42
N ASP A 394 -21.78 -18.52 -2.15
CA ASP A 394 -22.11 -17.47 -1.16
C ASP A 394 -20.84 -17.03 -0.39
N ASP A 395 -20.99 -16.65 0.88
CA ASP A 395 -19.89 -16.34 1.80
C ASP A 395 -19.07 -17.59 2.19
N LEU A 396 -17.74 -17.46 2.28
CA LEU A 396 -16.81 -18.52 2.66
C LEU A 396 -15.92 -18.10 3.83
N ALA A 397 -15.97 -18.85 4.94
CA ALA A 397 -14.96 -18.75 5.99
C ALA A 397 -13.77 -19.68 5.73
N VAL A 398 -12.56 -19.15 5.88
CA VAL A 398 -11.29 -19.87 5.70
C VAL A 398 -10.57 -19.94 7.04
N ASP A 399 -9.98 -21.11 7.35
CA ASP A 399 -9.26 -21.34 8.62
C ASP A 399 -7.86 -21.89 8.37
N LEU A 400 -7.73 -22.91 7.51
CA LEU A 400 -6.42 -23.42 7.11
C LEU A 400 -6.48 -24.09 5.75
N ILE A 401 -5.95 -23.40 4.75
CA ILE A 401 -5.69 -23.90 3.41
C ILE A 401 -4.18 -23.94 3.20
N SER A 402 -3.65 -25.13 2.92
CA SER A 402 -2.29 -25.32 2.45
C SER A 402 -2.30 -25.90 1.06
N ALA A 403 -1.75 -25.16 0.09
CA ALA A 403 -1.57 -25.62 -1.29
C ALA A 403 -0.10 -25.51 -1.71
N GLY A 404 0.49 -26.58 -2.22
CA GLY A 404 1.92 -26.62 -2.51
C GLY A 404 2.37 -25.75 -3.70
N ARG A 405 1.46 -25.31 -4.56
CA ARG A 405 1.75 -24.45 -5.72
C ARG A 405 0.82 -23.25 -5.83
N LYS A 406 -0.50 -23.48 -5.85
CA LYS A 406 -1.50 -22.44 -6.11
C LYS A 406 -2.80 -22.70 -5.34
N ALA A 407 -3.41 -21.64 -4.84
CA ALA A 407 -4.82 -21.65 -4.45
C ALA A 407 -5.58 -20.56 -5.24
N LYS A 408 -6.74 -20.93 -5.76
CA LYS A 408 -7.72 -20.04 -6.37
C LYS A 408 -9.05 -20.24 -5.64
N ILE A 409 -9.61 -19.14 -5.14
CA ILE A 409 -10.88 -19.14 -4.42
C ILE A 409 -11.74 -18.07 -5.05
N ASP A 410 -12.86 -18.50 -5.62
CA ASP A 410 -13.93 -17.65 -6.11
C ASP A 410 -15.11 -17.81 -5.13
N ALA A 411 -15.61 -16.73 -4.54
CA ALA A 411 -16.78 -16.75 -3.66
C ALA A 411 -17.85 -15.76 -4.17
N GLY A 412 -19.11 -16.19 -4.21
CA GLY A 412 -20.24 -15.35 -4.60
C GLY A 412 -20.52 -14.23 -3.61
N GLY A 413 -20.13 -14.41 -2.33
CA GLY A 413 -20.20 -13.43 -1.26
C GLY A 413 -18.81 -13.02 -0.75
N ASP A 414 -18.67 -12.95 0.58
CA ASP A 414 -17.43 -12.58 1.29
C ASP A 414 -16.45 -13.77 1.39
N ILE A 415 -15.14 -13.51 1.40
CA ILE A 415 -14.10 -14.45 1.84
C ILE A 415 -13.58 -13.96 3.19
N LEU A 416 -13.88 -14.70 4.25
CA LEU A 416 -13.65 -14.30 5.62
C LEU A 416 -12.60 -15.18 6.28
N ASP A 417 -11.81 -14.60 7.16
CA ASP A 417 -11.11 -15.38 8.18
C ASP A 417 -12.16 -15.92 9.19
N SER A 418 -12.12 -17.23 9.41
CA SER A 418 -12.99 -17.99 10.30
C SER A 418 -12.87 -17.62 11.78
N ALA A 419 -11.73 -17.10 12.22
CA ALA A 419 -11.48 -16.70 13.59
C ALA A 419 -10.43 -15.60 13.64
N ASP A 420 -10.79 -14.43 14.17
CA ASP A 420 -9.87 -13.32 14.49
C ASP A 420 -8.77 -13.78 15.46
N ASP A 421 -7.75 -14.39 14.89
CA ASP A 421 -6.56 -14.88 15.56
C ASP A 421 -5.30 -14.45 14.78
N ARG A 422 -4.24 -15.26 14.78
CA ARG A 422 -2.99 -14.95 14.04
C ARG A 422 -2.47 -16.19 13.33
N ILE A 423 -3.33 -17.20 13.19
CA ILE A 423 -3.05 -18.42 12.50
C ILE A 423 -3.24 -18.10 11.02
N ILE A 424 -2.24 -18.48 10.22
CA ILE A 424 -2.28 -18.19 8.79
C ILE A 424 -3.41 -19.00 8.16
N ASP A 425 -4.40 -18.32 7.58
CA ASP A 425 -5.53 -18.94 6.91
C ASP A 425 -5.13 -19.63 5.62
N ILE A 426 -4.28 -18.98 4.81
CA ILE A 426 -3.90 -19.50 3.49
C ILE A 426 -2.38 -19.49 3.30
N VAL A 427 -1.82 -20.67 3.06
CA VAL A 427 -0.41 -20.89 2.76
C VAL A 427 -0.27 -21.48 1.35
N THR A 428 0.21 -20.66 0.40
CA THR A 428 0.44 -21.08 -0.98
C THR A 428 1.46 -20.17 -1.67
N PRO A 429 2.33 -20.67 -2.57
CA PRO A 429 3.20 -19.80 -3.37
C PRO A 429 2.45 -18.80 -4.27
N GLU A 430 1.31 -19.17 -4.83
CA GLU A 430 0.47 -18.33 -5.69
C GLU A 430 -0.97 -18.34 -5.22
N LEU A 431 -1.55 -17.15 -5.03
CA LEU A 431 -2.89 -16.95 -4.50
C LEU A 431 -3.71 -16.04 -5.43
N ALA A 432 -4.91 -16.50 -5.78
CA ALA A 432 -5.92 -15.72 -6.46
C ALA A 432 -7.22 -15.77 -5.65
N LEU A 433 -7.76 -14.60 -5.30
CA LEU A 433 -9.01 -14.45 -4.56
C LEU A 433 -9.98 -13.59 -5.39
N ASN A 434 -11.21 -14.04 -5.57
CA ASN A 434 -12.29 -13.25 -6.15
C ASN A 434 -13.52 -13.36 -5.24
N ALA A 435 -14.06 -12.22 -4.79
CA ALA A 435 -15.21 -12.16 -3.90
C ALA A 435 -16.31 -11.27 -4.49
N GLY A 436 -17.55 -11.75 -4.54
CA GLY A 436 -18.74 -10.93 -4.85
C GLY A 436 -19.12 -9.97 -3.71
N GLY A 437 -18.47 -10.09 -2.56
CA GLY A 437 -18.51 -9.16 -1.44
C GLY A 437 -17.12 -8.63 -1.08
N SER A 438 -16.67 -8.89 0.15
CA SER A 438 -15.40 -8.45 0.73
C SER A 438 -14.41 -9.60 0.88
N ILE A 439 -13.12 -9.30 0.88
CA ILE A 439 -12.06 -10.19 1.36
C ILE A 439 -11.59 -9.64 2.70
N GLY A 440 -11.84 -10.39 3.77
CA GLY A 440 -11.69 -9.92 5.15
C GLY A 440 -12.74 -8.89 5.55
N THR A 441 -12.64 -8.41 6.79
CA THR A 441 -13.50 -7.38 7.38
C THR A 441 -12.66 -6.18 7.83
N LEU A 442 -13.27 -5.05 8.19
CA LEU A 442 -12.53 -3.88 8.70
C LEU A 442 -11.72 -4.15 9.97
N THR A 443 -12.14 -5.12 10.79
CA THR A 443 -11.49 -5.44 12.07
C THR A 443 -10.66 -6.71 12.02
N ASN A 444 -10.86 -7.55 11.00
CA ASN A 444 -10.19 -8.83 10.85
C ASN A 444 -9.73 -9.02 9.41
N ALA A 445 -8.42 -9.00 9.18
CA ALA A 445 -7.84 -9.24 7.86
C ALA A 445 -7.83 -10.74 7.57
N LEU A 446 -7.80 -11.12 6.29
CA LEU A 446 -7.50 -12.51 5.93
C LEU A 446 -5.97 -12.70 5.97
N ASP A 447 -5.51 -13.65 6.79
CA ASP A 447 -4.10 -13.92 7.03
C ASP A 447 -3.53 -14.85 5.97
N ILE A 448 -2.57 -14.37 5.18
CA ILE A 448 -2.02 -15.10 4.04
C ILE A 448 -0.50 -15.19 4.10
N SER A 449 0.04 -16.25 3.50
CA SER A 449 1.47 -16.40 3.22
C SER A 449 1.66 -16.79 1.77
N THR A 450 1.87 -15.80 0.90
CA THR A 450 2.03 -15.98 -0.55
C THR A 450 3.12 -15.12 -1.17
N GLN A 451 3.70 -15.60 -2.27
CA GLN A 451 4.71 -14.90 -3.07
C GLN A 451 4.12 -14.24 -4.32
N LYS A 452 2.91 -14.63 -4.72
CA LYS A 452 2.18 -14.00 -5.83
C LYS A 452 0.73 -13.82 -5.45
N LEU A 453 0.26 -12.59 -5.53
CA LEU A 453 -1.08 -12.23 -5.09
C LEU A 453 -1.86 -11.53 -6.20
N THR A 454 -3.08 -12.00 -6.42
CA THR A 454 -4.15 -11.31 -7.14
C THR A 454 -5.40 -11.36 -6.27
N ALA A 455 -6.04 -10.23 -6.02
CA ALA A 455 -7.32 -10.17 -5.33
C ALA A 455 -8.28 -9.19 -6.02
N ASP A 456 -9.55 -9.58 -6.12
CA ASP A 456 -10.65 -8.78 -6.66
C ASP A 456 -11.88 -8.93 -5.73
N ALA A 457 -12.48 -7.82 -5.32
CA ALA A 457 -13.63 -7.81 -4.45
C ALA A 457 -14.61 -6.69 -4.85
N ASP A 458 -15.90 -6.99 -4.90
CA ASP A 458 -16.93 -5.97 -5.17
C ASP A 458 -17.06 -4.93 -4.03
N ALA A 459 -16.55 -5.23 -2.82
CA ALA A 459 -16.57 -4.35 -1.66
C ALA A 459 -15.15 -4.06 -1.11
N LEU A 460 -14.73 -4.70 -0.01
CA LEU A 460 -13.47 -4.40 0.70
C LEU A 460 -12.40 -5.45 0.39
N ILE A 461 -11.13 -5.05 0.31
CA ILE A 461 -9.99 -5.97 0.48
C ILE A 461 -9.26 -5.60 1.77
N ASN A 462 -9.14 -6.52 2.71
CA ASN A 462 -8.30 -6.41 3.89
C ASN A 462 -7.45 -7.68 4.06
N LEU A 463 -6.15 -7.57 3.79
CA LEU A 463 -5.22 -8.69 3.74
C LEU A 463 -3.98 -8.43 4.61
N LEU A 464 -3.54 -9.46 5.33
CA LEU A 464 -2.26 -9.50 6.03
C LEU A 464 -1.36 -10.55 5.38
N ASN A 465 -0.30 -10.14 4.69
CA ASN A 465 0.69 -11.07 4.14
C ASN A 465 1.92 -11.18 5.03
N VAL A 466 2.14 -12.37 5.59
CA VAL A 466 3.26 -12.66 6.50
C VAL A 466 4.47 -13.32 5.80
N SER A 467 4.47 -13.40 4.46
CA SER A 467 5.56 -14.02 3.70
C SER A 467 6.91 -13.31 3.91
N ALA A 468 7.88 -14.03 4.49
CA ALA A 468 9.27 -13.55 4.61
C ALA A 468 10.07 -13.54 3.29
N GLN A 469 9.48 -14.03 2.20
CA GLN A 469 10.06 -14.01 0.85
C GLN A 469 9.49 -12.86 0.04
N ASN A 470 10.19 -12.47 -1.04
CA ASN A 470 9.71 -11.42 -1.93
C ASN A 470 8.34 -11.77 -2.51
N VAL A 471 7.44 -10.80 -2.52
CA VAL A 471 6.04 -10.94 -2.94
C VAL A 471 5.82 -10.09 -4.18
N THR A 472 5.22 -10.67 -5.21
CA THR A 472 4.71 -9.94 -6.38
C THR A 472 3.20 -9.78 -6.26
N VAL A 473 2.75 -8.55 -6.07
CA VAL A 473 1.33 -8.19 -6.04
C VAL A 473 0.94 -7.73 -7.45
N LYS A 474 0.12 -8.53 -8.14
CA LYS A 474 -0.27 -8.26 -9.53
C LYS A 474 -1.49 -7.37 -9.62
N LYS A 475 -2.42 -7.49 -8.69
CA LYS A 475 -3.72 -6.80 -8.72
C LYS A 475 -4.37 -6.85 -7.33
N LEU A 476 -4.86 -5.72 -6.85
CA LEU A 476 -5.76 -5.60 -5.71
C LEU A 476 -6.86 -4.60 -6.09
N ILE A 477 -8.04 -5.07 -6.44
CA ILE A 477 -9.15 -4.17 -6.82
C ILE A 477 -10.32 -4.40 -5.87
N ALA A 478 -10.78 -3.32 -5.24
CA ALA A 478 -11.90 -3.31 -4.33
C ALA A 478 -12.91 -2.24 -4.75
N GLY A 479 -14.21 -2.55 -4.71
CA GLY A 479 -15.25 -1.55 -4.95
C GLY A 479 -15.28 -0.41 -3.92
N THR A 480 -14.76 -0.64 -2.71
CA THR A 480 -14.64 0.36 -1.64
C THR A 480 -13.17 0.66 -1.33
N SER A 481 -12.52 -0.12 -0.47
CA SER A 481 -11.17 0.16 0.02
C SER A 481 -10.24 -1.04 -0.09
N VAL A 482 -8.93 -0.76 -0.16
CA VAL A 482 -7.87 -1.77 -0.10
C VAL A 482 -7.01 -1.48 1.13
N TYR A 483 -6.93 -2.45 2.04
CA TYR A 483 -5.99 -2.48 3.16
C TYR A 483 -5.08 -3.69 2.98
N PHE A 484 -3.79 -3.43 2.79
CA PHE A 484 -2.79 -4.46 2.59
C PHE A 484 -1.63 -4.24 3.56
N ALA A 485 -1.49 -5.15 4.52
CA ALA A 485 -0.39 -5.16 5.46
C ALA A 485 0.62 -6.25 5.07
N ALA A 486 1.89 -5.88 5.02
CA ALA A 486 3.04 -6.73 4.71
C ALA A 486 3.91 -6.87 5.96
N GLU A 487 3.77 -7.97 6.70
CA GLU A 487 4.57 -8.20 7.91
C GLU A 487 5.89 -8.92 7.66
N GLY A 488 5.98 -9.66 6.57
CA GLY A 488 7.21 -10.36 6.22
C GLY A 488 8.33 -9.42 5.77
N SER A 489 9.58 -9.81 6.02
CA SER A 489 10.78 -9.04 5.65
C SER A 489 11.11 -9.05 4.15
N GLY A 490 10.27 -9.67 3.31
CA GLY A 490 10.48 -9.72 1.87
C GLY A 490 10.08 -8.39 1.19
N GLU A 491 10.72 -8.08 0.07
CA GLU A 491 10.30 -6.97 -0.79
C GLU A 491 8.88 -7.23 -1.32
N HIS A 492 7.99 -6.25 -1.22
CA HIS A 492 6.66 -6.30 -1.82
C HIS A 492 6.63 -5.45 -3.09
N ARG A 493 6.51 -6.14 -4.22
CA ARG A 493 6.58 -5.56 -5.55
C ARG A 493 5.21 -5.53 -6.22
N PHE A 494 4.66 -4.34 -6.42
CA PHE A 494 3.40 -4.11 -7.10
C PHE A 494 3.63 -3.99 -8.62
N THR A 495 3.05 -4.90 -9.39
CA THR A 495 3.25 -4.96 -10.86
C THR A 495 2.01 -4.64 -11.67
N GLY A 496 0.91 -4.29 -11.01
CA GLY A 496 -0.34 -3.90 -11.67
C GLY A 496 -1.15 -2.97 -10.77
N ASP A 497 -2.48 -3.05 -10.89
CA ASP A 497 -3.37 -2.04 -10.31
C ASP A 497 -3.72 -2.36 -8.84
N VAL A 498 -3.67 -1.32 -8.01
CA VAL A 498 -4.20 -1.27 -6.63
C VAL A 498 -5.26 -0.19 -6.58
N ILE A 499 -6.54 -0.57 -6.54
CA ILE A 499 -7.65 0.37 -6.70
C ILE A 499 -8.67 0.18 -5.59
N GLY A 500 -8.93 1.25 -4.83
CA GLY A 500 -10.09 1.39 -3.96
C GLY A 500 -11.11 2.32 -4.61
N ALA A 501 -12.10 1.76 -5.32
CA ALA A 501 -12.90 2.52 -6.27
C ALA A 501 -13.78 3.61 -5.64
N ASP A 502 -14.17 3.47 -4.38
CA ASP A 502 -15.00 4.44 -3.64
C ASP A 502 -14.45 4.76 -2.22
N GLY A 503 -13.20 4.41 -1.92
CA GLY A 503 -12.64 4.51 -0.57
C GLY A 503 -11.11 4.62 -0.52
N ASP A 504 -10.54 4.25 0.63
CA ASP A 504 -9.11 4.34 0.92
C ASP A 504 -8.26 3.26 0.24
N VAL A 505 -6.98 3.54 0.02
CA VAL A 505 -5.95 2.52 -0.22
C VAL A 505 -4.84 2.68 0.82
N LYS A 506 -4.63 1.66 1.66
CA LYS A 506 -3.52 1.66 2.64
C LYS A 506 -2.63 0.45 2.41
N ILE A 507 -1.36 0.71 2.20
CA ILE A 507 -0.29 -0.27 2.07
C ILE A 507 0.70 0.00 3.20
N ASP A 508 0.82 -0.92 4.15
CA ASP A 508 1.78 -0.83 5.25
C ASP A 508 2.74 -2.01 5.23
N SER A 509 4.04 -1.75 5.13
CA SER A 509 5.08 -2.77 5.29
C SER A 509 5.77 -2.60 6.64
N ALA A 510 5.63 -3.60 7.50
CA ALA A 510 6.17 -3.59 8.86
C ALA A 510 7.68 -3.91 8.91
N ALA A 511 8.24 -4.54 7.88
CA ALA A 511 9.63 -5.01 7.89
C ALA A 511 10.37 -4.95 6.54
N GLY A 512 9.67 -4.85 5.41
CA GLY A 512 10.27 -4.93 4.07
C GLY A 512 10.20 -3.63 3.27
N ASP A 513 10.79 -3.67 2.08
CA ASP A 513 10.74 -2.60 1.08
C ASP A 513 9.46 -2.69 0.23
N LEU A 514 9.01 -1.55 -0.28
CA LEU A 514 7.90 -1.46 -1.24
C LEU A 514 8.41 -1.00 -2.61
N VAL A 515 8.06 -1.73 -3.66
CA VAL A 515 8.44 -1.39 -5.04
C VAL A 515 7.23 -1.33 -5.95
N PHE A 516 7.01 -0.20 -6.60
CA PHE A 516 5.99 -0.01 -7.62
C PHE A 516 6.62 -0.11 -9.01
N ALA A 517 6.33 -1.19 -9.72
CA ALA A 517 6.97 -1.51 -10.99
C ALA A 517 6.39 -0.70 -12.16
N ASN A 518 7.10 -0.73 -13.30
CA ASN A 518 6.67 -0.02 -14.50
C ASN A 518 5.25 -0.42 -14.95
N PHE A 519 4.40 0.59 -15.14
CA PHE A 519 2.96 0.54 -15.41
C PHE A 519 2.07 0.09 -14.25
N SER A 520 2.54 0.10 -13.00
CA SER A 520 1.66 -0.07 -11.84
C SER A 520 0.87 1.21 -11.53
N THR A 521 -0.34 1.03 -11.03
CA THR A 521 -1.25 2.11 -10.64
C THR A 521 -1.69 1.90 -9.20
N LEU A 522 -1.70 2.96 -8.42
CA LEU A 522 -2.42 3.05 -7.16
C LEU A 522 -3.43 4.19 -7.27
N GLU A 523 -4.70 3.88 -7.02
CA GLU A 523 -5.80 4.85 -7.09
C GLU A 523 -6.76 4.66 -5.90
N ALA A 524 -6.89 5.72 -5.10
CA ALA A 524 -7.88 5.85 -4.04
C ALA A 524 -8.80 7.04 -4.35
N LYS A 525 -10.08 6.95 -4.01
CA LYS A 525 -10.98 8.11 -4.05
C LYS A 525 -10.97 8.93 -2.77
N VAL A 526 -10.69 8.30 -1.63
CA VAL A 526 -10.57 9.00 -0.34
C VAL A 526 -9.09 9.20 -0.06
N ASP A 527 -8.47 8.43 0.82
CA ASP A 527 -7.05 8.63 1.15
C ASP A 527 -6.18 7.47 0.66
N ALA A 528 -4.94 7.78 0.29
CA ALA A 528 -3.91 6.80 -0.03
C ALA A 528 -2.74 6.90 0.95
N ASP A 529 -2.52 5.85 1.75
CA ASP A 529 -1.39 5.77 2.67
C ASP A 529 -0.42 4.65 2.24
N ILE A 530 0.82 5.01 1.91
CA ILE A 530 1.89 4.08 1.55
C ILE A 530 2.98 4.22 2.61
N THR A 531 3.09 3.25 3.50
CA THR A 531 4.10 3.24 4.56
C THR A 531 5.00 2.02 4.42
N ALA A 532 6.32 2.24 4.50
CA ALA A 532 7.29 1.17 4.51
C ALA A 532 8.24 1.28 5.70
N TYR A 533 8.62 0.14 6.27
CA TYR A 533 9.75 0.05 7.18
C TYR A 533 11.05 0.41 6.45
N GLY A 534 11.31 -0.22 5.30
CA GLY A 534 12.47 0.02 4.44
C GLY A 534 12.18 1.01 3.31
N ASP A 535 12.78 0.78 2.14
CA ASP A 535 12.73 1.71 1.00
C ASP A 535 11.35 1.73 0.32
N ILE A 536 10.98 2.88 -0.26
CA ILE A 536 9.86 3.00 -1.20
C ILE A 536 10.44 3.40 -2.56
N THR A 537 10.29 2.55 -3.57
CA THR A 537 10.83 2.79 -4.91
C THR A 537 9.77 2.68 -5.99
N THR A 538 9.79 3.58 -6.97
CA THR A 538 9.03 3.43 -8.22
C THR A 538 9.96 3.18 -9.41
N GLU A 539 9.49 2.42 -10.39
CA GLU A 539 10.25 2.08 -11.60
C GLU A 539 9.47 2.44 -12.87
N GLY A 540 10.08 3.17 -13.80
CA GLY A 540 9.42 3.48 -15.09
C GLY A 540 8.24 4.45 -14.93
N ILE A 541 7.08 4.12 -15.50
CA ILE A 541 5.84 4.93 -15.43
C ILE A 541 4.98 4.36 -14.31
N VAL A 542 4.73 5.14 -13.28
CA VAL A 542 3.93 4.75 -12.11
C VAL A 542 2.94 5.85 -11.78
N PHE A 543 1.71 5.49 -11.46
CA PHE A 543 0.66 6.42 -11.05
C PHE A 543 0.31 6.16 -9.59
N LEU A 544 0.43 7.18 -8.74
CA LEU A 544 0.03 7.14 -7.34
C LEU A 544 -0.99 8.26 -7.12
N LYS A 545 -2.25 7.92 -6.85
CA LYS A 545 -3.34 8.91 -6.84
C LYS A 545 -4.27 8.74 -5.65
N ALA A 546 -4.58 9.86 -5.01
CA ALA A 546 -5.72 10.02 -4.10
C ALA A 546 -6.59 11.15 -4.66
N THR A 547 -7.59 10.81 -5.48
CA THR A 547 -8.44 11.80 -6.14
C THR A 547 -9.88 11.30 -6.21
N ASP A 548 -10.85 12.10 -5.78
CA ASP A 548 -12.26 11.75 -5.94
C ASP A 548 -12.84 12.22 -7.30
N GLY A 549 -12.06 13.01 -8.04
CA GLY A 549 -12.43 13.54 -9.36
C GLY A 549 -13.46 14.69 -9.30
N ASP A 550 -13.84 15.13 -8.10
CA ASP A 550 -14.66 16.30 -7.87
C ASP A 550 -13.77 17.44 -7.33
N PRO A 551 -13.50 18.48 -8.13
CA PRO A 551 -12.64 19.58 -7.73
C PRO A 551 -13.18 20.38 -6.52
N ASP A 552 -14.42 20.17 -6.11
CA ASP A 552 -15.04 20.84 -4.96
C ASP A 552 -14.85 20.07 -3.63
N THR A 553 -14.37 18.82 -3.65
CA THR A 553 -14.15 17.97 -2.46
C THR A 553 -12.66 17.82 -2.15
N THR A 554 -12.09 18.86 -1.57
CA THR A 554 -10.63 19.05 -1.39
C THR A 554 -9.92 18.18 -0.33
N ASN A 555 -10.30 16.92 -0.12
CA ASN A 555 -9.84 16.17 1.07
C ASN A 555 -9.16 14.82 0.80
N SER A 556 -8.94 14.42 -0.45
CA SER A 556 -8.25 13.16 -0.75
C SER A 556 -6.74 13.33 -0.63
N ASP A 557 -6.15 12.74 0.41
CA ASP A 557 -4.73 12.89 0.75
C ASP A 557 -3.89 11.69 0.29
N LEU A 558 -2.65 11.93 -0.16
CA LEU A 558 -1.67 10.90 -0.50
C LEU A 558 -0.44 11.04 0.40
N ASN A 559 -0.24 10.06 1.28
CA ASN A 559 0.90 10.00 2.19
C ASN A 559 1.85 8.87 1.80
N ILE A 560 3.12 9.18 1.60
CA ILE A 560 4.16 8.23 1.21
C ILE A 560 5.31 8.35 2.20
N VAL A 561 5.48 7.36 3.07
CA VAL A 561 6.39 7.45 4.22
C VAL A 561 7.28 6.22 4.33
N SER A 562 8.59 6.42 4.18
CA SER A 562 9.59 5.43 4.59
C SER A 562 10.10 5.75 6.00
N LYS A 563 10.05 4.76 6.90
CA LYS A 563 10.46 4.91 8.30
C LYS A 563 11.97 4.84 8.48
N HIS A 564 12.63 3.86 7.85
CA HIS A 564 14.07 3.59 7.99
C HIS A 564 14.81 3.46 6.66
N GLY A 565 14.12 3.64 5.53
CA GLY A 565 14.69 3.63 4.18
C GLY A 565 14.61 5.00 3.52
N SER A 566 14.88 5.03 2.22
CA SER A 566 14.74 6.19 1.34
C SER A 566 13.46 6.12 0.52
N VAL A 567 12.99 7.27 0.02
CA VAL A 567 11.93 7.33 -0.99
C VAL A 567 12.53 7.72 -2.34
N THR A 568 12.45 6.83 -3.32
CA THR A 568 13.02 7.04 -4.67
C THR A 568 11.94 6.96 -5.74
N PHE A 569 11.70 8.07 -6.44
CA PHE A 569 10.79 8.10 -7.59
C PHE A 569 11.54 8.13 -8.92
N SER A 570 11.12 7.26 -9.83
CA SER A 570 11.53 7.26 -11.23
C SER A 570 11.06 8.53 -11.96
N SER A 571 11.69 8.81 -13.11
CA SER A 571 11.33 9.96 -13.95
C SER A 571 9.93 9.90 -14.58
N GLY A 572 9.24 8.76 -14.52
CA GLY A 572 7.88 8.57 -15.04
C GLY A 572 6.82 8.49 -13.95
N THR A 573 7.16 8.76 -12.69
CA THR A 573 6.21 8.77 -11.58
C THR A 573 5.31 9.99 -11.66
N MET A 574 4.01 9.78 -11.52
CA MET A 574 3.02 10.83 -11.28
C MET A 574 2.33 10.56 -9.95
N ALA A 575 2.58 11.42 -8.97
CA ALA A 575 1.89 11.40 -7.68
C ALA A 575 0.91 12.58 -7.62
N GLN A 576 -0.35 12.30 -7.31
CA GLN A 576 -1.42 13.30 -7.34
C GLN A 576 -2.35 13.16 -6.13
N ALA A 577 -2.67 14.28 -5.50
CA ALA A 577 -3.66 14.37 -4.43
C ALA A 577 -4.56 15.60 -4.64
N ASP A 578 -5.87 15.47 -4.39
CA ASP A 578 -6.79 16.63 -4.38
C ASP A 578 -6.63 17.47 -3.09
N GLY A 579 -6.09 16.87 -2.01
CA GLY A 579 -5.71 17.52 -0.76
C GLY A 579 -4.20 17.66 -0.58
N TYR A 580 -3.67 17.00 0.43
CA TYR A 580 -2.25 16.98 0.80
C TYR A 580 -1.50 15.85 0.08
N LEU A 581 -0.31 16.17 -0.45
CA LEU A 581 0.66 15.17 -0.90
C LEU A 581 1.88 15.23 0.02
N THR A 582 2.07 14.18 0.82
CA THR A 582 3.21 14.06 1.73
C THR A 582 4.16 12.98 1.22
N VAL A 583 5.44 13.32 1.08
CA VAL A 583 6.52 12.35 0.80
C VAL A 583 7.61 12.50 1.86
N ALA A 584 7.83 11.47 2.66
CA ALA A 584 8.79 11.53 3.75
C ALA A 584 9.70 10.30 3.83
N ALA A 585 11.00 10.51 3.99
CA ALA A 585 11.96 9.51 4.45
C ALA A 585 12.46 9.96 5.83
N LEU A 586 12.03 9.30 6.90
CA LEU A 586 12.27 9.82 8.27
C LEU A 586 13.73 9.75 8.70
N GLU A 587 14.50 8.81 8.16
CA GLU A 587 15.91 8.58 8.53
C GLU A 587 16.89 8.65 7.36
N ASN A 588 16.41 8.74 6.10
CA ASN A 588 17.28 8.80 4.91
C ASN A 588 16.77 9.83 3.88
N ASP A 589 17.11 9.59 2.61
CA ASP A 589 17.00 10.54 1.52
C ASP A 589 15.66 10.43 0.78
N VAL A 590 15.27 11.55 0.20
CA VAL A 590 14.22 11.62 -0.81
C VAL A 590 14.84 11.96 -2.17
N LEU A 591 14.68 11.06 -3.13
CA LEU A 591 15.25 11.16 -4.47
C LEU A 591 14.16 11.13 -5.55
N PHE A 592 13.92 12.24 -6.22
CA PHE A 592 13.06 12.29 -7.40
C PHE A 592 13.89 12.43 -8.67
N ALA A 593 14.01 11.36 -9.45
CA ALA A 593 14.76 11.35 -10.71
C ALA A 593 14.08 12.14 -11.85
N GLY A 594 12.83 12.56 -11.64
CA GLY A 594 11.96 13.31 -12.54
C GLY A 594 10.50 13.11 -12.13
N GLY A 595 9.57 13.17 -13.09
CA GLY A 595 8.14 12.97 -12.83
C GLY A 595 7.41 14.24 -12.39
N THR A 596 6.20 14.06 -11.89
CA THR A 596 5.29 15.13 -11.48
C THR A 596 4.65 14.82 -10.14
N LEU A 597 4.72 15.76 -9.21
CA LEU A 597 4.02 15.71 -7.92
C LEU A 597 3.05 16.90 -7.87
N GLU A 598 1.76 16.61 -7.80
CA GLU A 598 0.68 17.60 -7.81
C GLU A 598 -0.20 17.46 -6.55
N ALA A 599 -0.37 18.56 -5.82
CA ALA A 599 -1.24 18.63 -4.65
C ALA A 599 -2.29 19.73 -4.80
N GLY A 600 -3.57 19.41 -4.55
CA GLY A 600 -4.64 20.40 -4.55
C GLY A 600 -4.62 21.35 -3.35
N LYS A 601 -3.78 21.09 -2.33
CA LYS A 601 -3.47 22.01 -1.22
C LYS A 601 -1.97 22.17 -1.00
N VAL A 602 -1.36 21.23 -0.27
CA VAL A 602 0.04 21.34 0.15
C VAL A 602 0.84 20.13 -0.31
N LEU A 603 2.00 20.40 -0.89
CA LEU A 603 3.02 19.40 -1.17
C LEU A 603 4.11 19.49 -0.09
N ALA A 604 4.21 18.47 0.75
CA ALA A 604 5.19 18.38 1.82
C ALA A 604 6.22 17.29 1.53
N ILE A 605 7.50 17.65 1.49
CA ILE A 605 8.62 16.74 1.26
C ILE A 605 9.58 16.81 2.46
N GLY A 606 9.83 15.69 3.12
CA GLY A 606 10.70 15.60 4.29
C GLY A 606 11.77 14.53 4.16
N ALA A 607 13.03 14.85 4.46
CA ALA A 607 14.12 13.88 4.51
C ALA A 607 14.93 14.01 5.81
N GLY A 608 15.14 12.90 6.50
CA GLY A 608 16.12 12.79 7.59
C GLY A 608 17.57 12.84 7.10
N GLY A 609 17.78 12.69 5.78
CA GLY A 609 19.02 12.98 5.08
C GLY A 609 18.84 14.14 4.09
N SER A 610 19.08 13.87 2.81
CA SER A 610 19.05 14.86 1.72
C SER A 610 17.79 14.77 0.85
N VAL A 611 17.36 15.90 0.30
CA VAL A 611 16.35 15.98 -0.77
C VAL A 611 17.03 16.31 -2.09
N TYR A 612 16.87 15.44 -3.09
CA TYR A 612 17.25 15.70 -4.47
C TYR A 612 16.03 15.58 -5.38
N SER A 613 15.66 16.66 -6.07
CA SER A 613 14.52 16.65 -6.98
C SER A 613 14.88 17.10 -8.39
N ARG A 614 14.49 16.32 -9.39
CA ARG A 614 14.36 16.73 -10.81
C ARG A 614 12.89 16.78 -11.25
N ALA A 615 11.96 16.52 -10.34
CA ALA A 615 10.53 16.47 -10.62
C ALA A 615 9.94 17.86 -10.81
N VAL A 616 8.79 17.92 -11.48
CA VAL A 616 7.91 19.09 -11.42
C VAL A 616 7.13 19.01 -10.11
N LEU A 617 7.33 19.99 -9.24
CA LEU A 617 6.65 20.09 -7.95
C LEU A 617 5.59 21.18 -8.03
N TRP A 618 4.32 20.83 -7.87
CA TRP A 618 3.21 21.77 -7.96
C TRP A 618 2.23 21.60 -6.81
N ALA A 619 1.83 22.71 -6.20
CA ALA A 619 0.75 22.75 -5.23
C ALA A 619 -0.13 23.98 -5.45
N GLU A 620 -1.43 23.86 -5.17
CA GLU A 620 -2.34 25.01 -5.24
C GLU A 620 -2.02 26.03 -4.14
N GLU A 621 -1.76 25.59 -2.90
CA GLU A 621 -1.44 26.46 -1.77
C GLU A 621 0.07 26.52 -1.54
N ASN A 622 0.68 25.53 -0.87
CA ASN A 622 2.06 25.63 -0.39
C ASN A 622 2.93 24.45 -0.83
N VAL A 623 4.21 24.71 -1.06
CA VAL A 623 5.25 23.67 -1.18
C VAL A 623 6.22 23.81 -0.02
N ILE A 624 6.38 22.74 0.76
CA ILE A 624 7.27 22.70 1.92
C ILE A 624 8.29 21.59 1.70
N ILE A 625 9.57 21.94 1.73
CA ILE A 625 10.68 20.99 1.56
C ILE A 625 11.60 21.14 2.76
N ALA A 626 11.75 20.07 3.54
CA ALA A 626 12.65 20.02 4.69
C ALA A 626 13.66 18.87 4.53
N ALA A 627 14.94 19.21 4.58
CA ALA A 627 16.05 18.25 4.59
C ALA A 627 16.90 18.49 5.85
N TYR A 628 17.30 17.42 6.52
CA TYR A 628 18.27 17.55 7.62
C TYR A 628 19.67 17.88 7.09
N GLU A 629 20.07 17.30 5.96
CA GLU A 629 21.36 17.56 5.33
C GLU A 629 21.21 18.59 4.20
N LYS A 630 21.08 18.11 2.96
CA LYS A 630 21.16 18.93 1.75
C LYS A 630 19.83 19.01 1.01
N ALA A 631 19.52 20.16 0.41
CA ALA A 631 18.40 20.31 -0.53
C ALA A 631 18.92 20.73 -1.93
N THR A 632 18.67 19.90 -2.95
CA THR A 632 19.03 20.22 -4.35
C THR A 632 17.82 20.14 -5.28
N LEU A 633 17.39 21.30 -5.79
CA LEU A 633 16.20 21.46 -6.63
C LEU A 633 16.59 21.71 -8.09
N ASN A 634 16.46 20.68 -8.93
CA ASN A 634 16.80 20.70 -10.35
C ASN A 634 15.57 20.67 -11.27
N GLY A 635 14.36 20.58 -10.70
CA GLY A 635 13.09 20.68 -11.40
C GLY A 635 12.28 21.88 -10.88
N PRO A 636 11.32 22.38 -11.67
CA PRO A 636 10.57 23.58 -11.31
C PRO A 636 9.67 23.34 -10.10
N VAL A 637 9.54 24.36 -9.24
CA VAL A 637 8.69 24.36 -8.06
C VAL A 637 7.66 25.47 -8.16
N THR A 638 6.39 25.17 -7.94
CA THR A 638 5.30 26.14 -8.07
C THR A 638 4.27 26.00 -6.95
N ALA A 639 4.02 27.11 -6.26
CA ALA A 639 2.90 27.31 -5.34
C ALA A 639 1.95 28.35 -5.95
N ASN A 640 0.77 27.92 -6.41
CA ASN A 640 -0.10 28.76 -7.24
C ASN A 640 -0.71 29.96 -6.48
N THR A 641 -1.10 29.76 -5.21
CA THR A 641 -1.77 30.77 -4.38
C THR A 641 -1.08 31.04 -3.04
N GLY A 642 -0.15 30.18 -2.61
CA GLY A 642 0.59 30.31 -1.35
C GLY A 642 2.10 30.45 -1.55
N SER A 643 2.86 29.74 -0.71
CA SER A 643 4.29 29.96 -0.48
C SER A 643 5.14 28.74 -0.81
N VAL A 644 6.43 28.97 -1.07
CA VAL A 644 7.44 27.91 -1.16
C VAL A 644 8.44 28.08 -0.02
N VAL A 645 8.55 27.07 0.84
CA VAL A 645 9.49 27.05 1.97
C VAL A 645 10.45 25.89 1.77
N VAL A 646 11.76 26.19 1.78
CA VAL A 646 12.82 25.18 1.64
C VAL A 646 13.81 25.37 2.77
N PHE A 647 14.02 24.31 3.55
CA PHE A 647 14.90 24.28 4.71
C PHE A 647 15.92 23.15 4.58
N ALA A 648 17.20 23.46 4.77
CA ALA A 648 18.31 22.51 4.83
C ALA A 648 19.09 22.74 6.14
N GLU A 649 18.99 21.83 7.11
CA GLU A 649 19.49 22.10 8.47
C GLU A 649 21.02 22.17 8.56
N THR A 650 21.74 21.25 7.90
CA THR A 650 23.18 21.06 8.15
C THR A 650 24.10 21.16 6.94
N ASP A 651 23.58 21.24 5.70
CA ASP A 651 24.36 21.33 4.46
C ASP A 651 23.73 22.38 3.49
N ASP A 652 24.23 22.43 2.26
CA ASP A 652 23.86 23.38 1.22
C ASP A 652 22.38 23.26 0.78
N LEU A 653 21.83 24.42 0.39
CA LEU A 653 20.61 24.55 -0.38
C LEU A 653 20.95 25.06 -1.78
N THR A 654 20.68 24.25 -2.81
CA THR A 654 20.96 24.60 -4.22
C THR A 654 19.69 24.60 -5.06
N VAL A 655 19.42 25.73 -5.74
CA VAL A 655 18.30 25.92 -6.66
C VAL A 655 18.83 26.04 -8.09
N ASN A 656 18.53 25.08 -8.95
CA ASN A 656 18.98 24.99 -10.35
C ASN A 656 17.83 25.10 -11.37
N ALA A 657 16.61 25.34 -10.90
CA ALA A 657 15.39 25.44 -11.71
C ALA A 657 14.46 26.48 -11.08
N PRO A 658 13.51 27.06 -11.84
CA PRO A 658 12.74 28.20 -11.36
C PRO A 658 11.81 27.82 -10.21
N ILE A 659 11.69 28.73 -9.25
CA ILE A 659 10.72 28.66 -8.14
C ILE A 659 9.74 29.82 -8.31
N THR A 660 8.45 29.51 -8.32
CA THR A 660 7.38 30.50 -8.42
C THR A 660 6.38 30.32 -7.28
N ALA A 661 6.10 31.39 -6.55
CA ALA A 661 5.07 31.43 -5.51
C ALA A 661 4.19 32.67 -5.68
N ALA A 662 2.94 32.63 -5.24
CA ALA A 662 2.10 33.83 -5.24
C ALA A 662 2.40 34.76 -4.06
N THR A 663 2.81 34.20 -2.91
CA THR A 663 3.02 34.96 -1.67
C THR A 663 4.50 35.13 -1.36
N ASP A 664 5.16 34.06 -0.92
CA ASP A 664 6.52 34.12 -0.40
C ASP A 664 7.37 32.94 -0.87
N ILE A 665 8.67 33.19 -1.04
CA ILE A 665 9.70 32.17 -1.16
C ILE A 665 10.67 32.36 0.02
N HIS A 666 10.75 31.36 0.89
CA HIS A 666 11.66 31.33 2.02
C HIS A 666 12.68 30.20 1.85
N LEU A 667 13.96 30.54 1.72
CA LEU A 667 15.06 29.59 1.62
C LEU A 667 15.97 29.75 2.84
N GLU A 668 16.15 28.69 3.63
CA GLU A 668 16.89 28.73 4.89
C GLU A 668 17.89 27.57 5.04
N THR A 669 19.09 27.88 5.54
CA THR A 669 20.09 26.92 6.02
C THR A 669 20.80 27.42 7.28
N MET A 670 21.20 26.54 8.19
CA MET A 670 21.91 26.97 9.42
C MET A 670 23.43 27.10 9.22
N ASP A 671 24.06 26.27 8.38
CA ASP A 671 25.52 26.09 8.46
C ASP A 671 26.31 26.46 7.19
N ASP A 672 25.78 26.25 5.97
CA ASP A 672 26.66 26.13 4.78
C ASP A 672 26.47 27.16 3.65
N LEU A 673 25.52 26.96 2.73
CA LEU A 673 25.45 27.75 1.50
C LEU A 673 24.06 27.73 0.88
N ILE A 674 23.57 28.91 0.49
CA ILE A 674 22.46 29.03 -0.46
C ILE A 674 23.02 29.39 -1.84
N SER A 675 22.78 28.54 -2.84
CA SER A 675 23.17 28.78 -4.23
C SER A 675 21.95 28.89 -5.15
N ILE A 676 21.77 30.05 -5.78
CA ILE A 676 20.65 30.36 -6.67
C ILE A 676 21.14 30.42 -8.12
N ASN A 677 20.76 29.42 -8.91
CA ASN A 677 21.20 29.26 -10.29
C ASN A 677 20.09 29.46 -11.33
N ASP A 678 18.87 29.79 -10.90
CA ASP A 678 17.74 30.13 -11.77
C ASP A 678 16.76 31.10 -11.07
N ALA A 679 15.69 31.51 -11.75
CA ALA A 679 14.79 32.56 -11.30
C ALA A 679 13.95 32.20 -10.07
N LEU A 680 13.85 33.15 -9.13
CA LEU A 680 12.88 33.17 -8.03
C LEU A 680 11.83 34.26 -8.31
N THR A 681 10.54 33.93 -8.23
CA THR A 681 9.44 34.89 -8.49
C THR A 681 8.34 34.73 -7.44
N ALA A 682 8.10 35.79 -6.65
CA ALA A 682 7.07 35.82 -5.60
C ALA A 682 6.66 37.25 -5.23
N ALA A 683 5.73 37.44 -4.28
CA ALA A 683 5.49 38.76 -3.72
C ALA A 683 6.59 39.14 -2.71
N ALA A 684 7.12 38.18 -1.96
CA ALA A 684 8.26 38.33 -1.08
C ALA A 684 9.28 37.20 -1.30
N VAL A 685 10.57 37.52 -1.16
CA VAL A 685 11.66 36.53 -1.17
C VAL A 685 12.56 36.79 0.03
N SER A 686 12.77 35.75 0.85
CA SER A 686 13.67 35.77 1.99
C SER A 686 14.70 34.65 1.89
N LEU A 687 15.97 35.02 2.06
CA LEU A 687 17.12 34.11 2.00
C LEU A 687 17.88 34.21 3.33
N THR A 688 17.98 33.10 4.07
CA THR A 688 18.63 33.08 5.38
C THR A 688 19.67 31.98 5.46
N SER A 689 20.92 32.35 5.74
CA SER A 689 22.02 31.42 5.96
C SER A 689 22.71 31.77 7.27
N GLU A 690 22.41 31.07 8.39
CA GLU A 690 22.84 31.55 9.72
C GLU A 690 24.38 31.67 9.87
N LYS A 691 25.16 30.82 9.18
CA LYS A 691 26.64 30.82 9.23
C LYS A 691 27.33 30.80 7.87
N GLY A 692 26.58 30.48 6.83
CA GLY A 692 27.08 30.15 5.50
C GLY A 692 27.12 31.32 4.52
N ASP A 693 27.37 31.06 3.24
CA ASP A 693 27.34 32.09 2.18
C ASP A 693 25.99 32.10 1.42
N ILE A 694 25.67 33.22 0.76
CA ILE A 694 24.55 33.31 -0.20
C ILE A 694 25.08 33.76 -1.56
N LEU A 695 24.95 32.89 -2.57
CA LEU A 695 25.53 33.09 -3.90
C LEU A 695 24.46 32.97 -4.98
N SER A 696 24.54 33.79 -6.03
CA SER A 696 23.76 33.61 -7.24
C SER A 696 24.60 33.59 -8.51
N SER A 697 24.18 32.78 -9.48
CA SER A 697 24.71 32.86 -10.84
C SER A 697 24.06 34.02 -11.61
N GLY A 698 24.56 34.35 -12.81
CA GLY A 698 23.90 35.34 -13.66
C GLY A 698 22.47 34.96 -14.12
N ALA A 699 22.09 33.68 -14.00
CA ALA A 699 20.72 33.23 -14.22
C ALA A 699 19.86 33.23 -12.93
N GLY A 700 20.49 33.34 -11.76
CA GLY A 700 19.83 33.41 -10.46
C GLY A 700 19.22 34.78 -10.19
N THR A 701 18.16 35.13 -10.94
CA THR A 701 17.45 36.41 -10.80
C THR A 701 16.35 36.33 -9.75
N ILE A 702 16.09 37.43 -9.05
CA ILE A 702 15.03 37.53 -8.04
C ILE A 702 14.06 38.64 -8.47
N ASP A 703 12.77 38.31 -8.60
CA ASP A 703 11.69 39.25 -8.93
C ASP A 703 10.60 39.19 -7.84
N ALA A 704 10.50 40.27 -7.05
CA ALA A 704 9.58 40.36 -5.92
C ALA A 704 9.10 41.77 -5.61
N ALA A 705 8.18 41.93 -4.66
CA ALA A 705 7.92 43.23 -4.05
C ALA A 705 9.00 43.56 -3.01
N THR A 706 9.35 42.59 -2.17
CA THR A 706 10.36 42.71 -1.12
C THR A 706 11.40 41.62 -1.24
N ILE A 707 12.68 41.96 -1.07
CA ILE A 707 13.80 41.01 -1.06
C ILE A 707 14.58 41.21 0.23
N GLU A 708 14.68 40.16 1.04
CA GLU A 708 15.44 40.12 2.30
C GLU A 708 16.52 39.04 2.23
N VAL A 709 17.75 39.41 2.56
CA VAL A 709 18.90 38.50 2.55
C VAL A 709 19.66 38.67 3.87
N ASP A 710 19.71 37.62 4.69
CA ASP A 710 20.43 37.61 5.96
C ASP A 710 21.45 36.45 5.96
N THR A 711 22.71 36.75 6.23
CA THR A 711 23.75 35.73 6.24
C THR A 711 24.87 35.93 7.26
N GLY A 712 25.30 34.83 7.88
CA GLY A 712 26.50 34.77 8.72
C GLY A 712 27.82 34.74 7.94
N GLY A 713 27.77 34.58 6.62
CA GLY A 713 28.92 34.62 5.70
C GLY A 713 28.83 35.81 4.75
N LYS A 714 29.22 35.64 3.49
CA LYS A 714 29.16 36.69 2.46
C LYS A 714 27.96 36.54 1.51
N VAL A 715 27.65 37.62 0.80
CA VAL A 715 26.62 37.67 -0.25
C VAL A 715 27.29 38.00 -1.58
N ASP A 716 27.20 37.11 -2.58
CA ASP A 716 27.62 37.38 -3.97
C ASP A 716 26.45 37.14 -4.93
N LEU A 717 25.69 38.19 -5.25
CA LEU A 717 24.53 38.13 -6.14
C LEU A 717 24.86 38.69 -7.52
N ILE A 718 25.11 37.80 -8.47
CA ILE A 718 25.45 38.14 -9.86
C ILE A 718 24.19 38.38 -10.71
N GLY A 719 23.12 37.65 -10.42
CA GLY A 719 21.82 37.82 -11.09
C GLY A 719 21.14 39.15 -10.72
N LYS A 720 20.19 39.57 -11.54
CA LYS A 720 19.42 40.80 -11.30
C LYS A 720 18.44 40.62 -10.13
N LEU A 721 18.40 41.61 -9.24
CA LEU A 721 17.38 41.79 -8.21
C LEU A 721 16.39 42.85 -8.67
N THR A 722 15.10 42.52 -8.74
CA THR A 722 14.02 43.47 -9.06
C THR A 722 13.05 43.49 -7.89
N ALA A 723 12.94 44.64 -7.22
CA ALA A 723 12.06 44.81 -6.08
C ALA A 723 11.22 46.08 -6.19
N SER A 724 9.90 45.93 -6.19
CA SER A 724 8.98 47.08 -6.32
C SER A 724 8.79 47.90 -5.05
N GLU A 725 9.13 47.35 -3.87
CA GLU A 725 9.09 48.05 -2.60
C GLU A 725 10.51 48.31 -2.05
N TRP A 726 11.26 47.27 -1.69
CA TRP A 726 12.59 47.43 -1.09
C TRP A 726 13.48 46.19 -1.22
N VAL A 727 14.79 46.40 -1.08
CA VAL A 727 15.83 45.36 -0.92
C VAL A 727 16.58 45.60 0.38
N ASP A 728 16.68 44.57 1.23
CA ASP A 728 17.46 44.58 2.47
C ASP A 728 18.46 43.42 2.48
N ILE A 729 19.74 43.73 2.70
CA ILE A 729 20.84 42.77 2.71
C ILE A 729 21.68 42.99 3.96
N GLU A 730 21.64 42.03 4.88
CA GLU A 730 22.52 41.97 6.04
C GLU A 730 23.50 40.80 5.91
N ALA A 731 24.79 41.06 6.12
CA ALA A 731 25.83 40.05 6.10
C ALA A 731 26.87 40.27 7.20
N ILE A 732 27.46 39.19 7.71
CA ILE A 732 28.70 39.33 8.49
C ILE A 732 29.89 39.55 7.53
N GLY A 733 29.92 38.87 6.39
CA GLY A 733 30.94 39.06 5.35
C GLY A 733 30.62 40.17 4.36
N SER A 734 31.38 40.20 3.25
CA SER A 734 31.21 41.18 2.17
C SER A 734 29.89 40.98 1.41
N VAL A 735 29.37 42.06 0.83
CA VAL A 735 28.20 42.05 -0.06
C VAL A 735 28.61 42.55 -1.44
N THR A 736 28.45 41.69 -2.45
CA THR A 736 28.55 42.06 -3.86
C THR A 736 27.20 41.85 -4.55
N ALA A 737 26.65 42.88 -5.18
CA ALA A 737 25.40 42.79 -5.95
C ALA A 737 25.49 43.56 -7.27
N ALA A 738 25.45 42.84 -8.38
CA ALA A 738 25.81 43.39 -9.69
C ALA A 738 24.70 44.22 -10.37
N ASP A 739 23.43 44.04 -10.00
CA ASP A 739 22.28 44.71 -10.62
C ASP A 739 21.07 44.70 -9.66
N ILE A 740 20.86 45.80 -8.94
CA ILE A 740 19.70 46.03 -8.07
C ILE A 740 18.79 47.09 -8.69
N ASP A 741 17.57 46.69 -9.05
CA ASP A 741 16.50 47.57 -9.55
C ASP A 741 15.44 47.74 -8.46
N SER A 742 15.69 48.68 -7.53
CA SER A 742 14.75 49.06 -6.49
C SER A 742 14.89 50.54 -6.08
N GLY A 743 13.77 51.12 -5.64
CA GLY A 743 13.71 52.49 -5.16
C GLY A 743 14.20 52.67 -3.72
N ASP A 744 14.29 51.60 -2.93
CA ASP A 744 14.74 51.61 -1.53
C ASP A 744 15.67 50.41 -1.29
N VAL A 745 16.92 50.71 -0.90
CA VAL A 745 17.97 49.69 -0.75
C VAL A 745 18.70 49.92 0.57
N THR A 746 18.73 48.88 1.41
CA THR A 746 19.53 48.81 2.63
C THR A 746 20.55 47.69 2.52
N VAL A 747 21.82 48.00 2.81
CA VAL A 747 22.90 47.02 2.86
C VAL A 747 23.73 47.25 4.12
N LYS A 748 23.99 46.18 4.87
CA LYS A 748 24.77 46.23 6.11
C LYS A 748 25.77 45.07 6.20
N THR A 749 27.00 45.39 6.57
CA THR A 749 28.07 44.42 6.82
C THR A 749 28.74 44.66 8.19
N THR A 750 29.25 43.61 8.85
CA THR A 750 29.79 43.73 10.24
C THR A 750 31.13 43.03 10.51
N GLY A 751 31.66 42.20 9.62
CA GLY A 751 32.91 41.44 9.78
C GLY A 751 34.15 42.15 9.23
N PHE A 752 35.33 41.52 9.36
CA PHE A 752 36.59 42.08 8.83
C PHE A 752 36.67 41.94 7.31
N ASN A 753 37.11 42.99 6.60
CA ASN A 753 37.09 43.08 5.13
C ASN A 753 35.72 42.76 4.54
N ALA A 754 34.67 43.26 5.18
CA ALA A 754 33.29 43.02 4.79
C ALA A 754 32.81 44.15 3.87
N ASP A 755 33.42 44.23 2.69
CA ASP A 755 33.17 45.29 1.72
C ASP A 755 31.73 45.27 1.20
N ILE A 756 31.22 46.43 0.78
CA ILE A 756 29.96 46.58 0.05
C ILE A 756 30.31 47.01 -1.38
N ASP A 757 30.07 46.17 -2.39
CA ASP A 757 30.21 46.49 -3.82
C ASP A 757 28.87 46.27 -4.55
N ILE A 758 28.14 47.36 -4.80
CA ILE A 758 26.79 47.28 -5.36
C ILE A 758 26.57 48.22 -6.55
N ASN A 759 25.73 47.79 -7.47
CA ASN A 759 25.30 48.55 -8.64
C ASN A 759 23.78 48.67 -8.70
N LEU A 760 23.29 49.91 -8.65
CA LEU A 760 21.88 50.29 -8.57
C LEU A 760 21.41 50.76 -9.95
N THR A 761 20.40 50.10 -10.50
CA THR A 761 19.94 50.33 -11.88
C THR A 761 18.59 51.04 -11.99
N ALA A 762 17.86 51.13 -10.87
CA ALA A 762 16.67 51.96 -10.73
C ALA A 762 16.95 53.43 -11.11
N ASP A 763 15.91 54.14 -11.55
CA ASP A 763 16.07 55.53 -11.98
C ASP A 763 16.39 56.48 -10.81
N ASP A 764 15.84 56.19 -9.62
CA ASP A 764 16.04 56.91 -8.36
C ASP A 764 16.05 55.91 -7.21
N THR A 765 17.03 56.00 -6.30
CA THR A 765 17.18 55.07 -5.16
C THR A 765 17.47 55.80 -3.86
N ASP A 766 16.67 55.54 -2.83
CA ASP A 766 16.99 55.80 -1.43
C ASP A 766 17.96 54.71 -0.92
N LEU A 767 19.15 55.11 -0.47
CA LEU A 767 20.21 54.18 -0.07
C LEU A 767 20.62 54.33 1.39
N VAL A 768 20.71 53.20 2.07
CA VAL A 768 21.43 53.00 3.33
C VAL A 768 22.51 51.94 3.11
N ALA A 769 23.78 52.28 3.32
CA ALA A 769 24.90 51.35 3.18
C ALA A 769 25.84 51.48 4.38
N ARG A 770 25.95 50.45 5.22
CA ARG A 770 26.74 50.51 6.46
C ARG A 770 27.72 49.35 6.54
N ALA A 771 29.01 49.64 6.42
CA ALA A 771 30.09 48.72 6.72
C ALA A 771 30.61 48.99 8.14
N GLU A 772 30.21 48.16 9.10
CA GLU A 772 30.60 48.28 10.52
C GLU A 772 31.87 47.48 10.87
N GLY A 773 32.39 46.76 9.89
CA GLY A 773 33.63 46.00 9.96
C GLY A 773 34.90 46.85 9.98
N ILE A 774 35.99 46.23 10.43
CA ILE A 774 37.34 46.78 10.25
C ILE A 774 37.85 46.50 8.82
N ASP A 775 38.62 47.42 8.24
CA ASP A 775 39.13 47.39 6.85
C ASP A 775 38.04 47.06 5.79
N SER A 776 36.85 47.68 5.91
CA SER A 776 35.66 47.38 5.09
C SER A 776 35.23 48.57 4.25
N ASP A 777 35.45 48.45 2.93
CA ASP A 777 35.20 49.52 1.97
C ASP A 777 33.75 49.52 1.47
N ILE A 778 33.28 50.68 1.01
CA ILE A 778 31.98 50.82 0.32
C ILE A 778 32.22 51.35 -1.09
N TRP A 779 31.74 50.62 -2.08
CA TRP A 779 31.71 50.97 -3.49
C TRP A 779 30.27 50.89 -4.03
N VAL A 780 29.72 52.03 -4.46
CA VAL A 780 28.36 52.10 -5.01
C VAL A 780 28.36 52.79 -6.36
N VAL A 781 27.69 52.18 -7.34
CA VAL A 781 27.40 52.80 -8.64
C VAL A 781 25.89 52.89 -8.81
N GLY A 782 25.36 54.02 -9.27
CA GLY A 782 23.93 54.18 -9.54
C GLY A 782 23.59 55.30 -10.52
N LYS A 783 22.29 55.58 -10.70
CA LYS A 783 21.81 56.76 -11.43
C LYS A 783 21.54 57.91 -10.46
N ASP A 784 20.28 58.24 -10.20
CA ASP A 784 19.94 59.23 -9.19
C ASP A 784 19.87 58.53 -7.83
N MET A 785 20.56 59.07 -6.82
CA MET A 785 20.64 58.43 -5.50
C MET A 785 20.50 59.44 -4.38
N ASN A 786 19.66 59.11 -3.41
CA ASN A 786 19.59 59.76 -2.12
C ASN A 786 20.34 58.91 -1.08
N LEU A 787 21.55 59.35 -0.74
CA LEU A 787 22.46 58.69 0.18
C LEU A 787 22.06 59.05 1.62
N ASN A 788 21.03 58.39 2.13
CA ASN A 788 20.42 58.68 3.43
C ASN A 788 21.39 58.39 4.58
N ASP A 789 22.14 57.29 4.50
CA ASP A 789 23.19 56.93 5.46
C ASP A 789 24.21 55.97 4.79
N VAL A 790 25.35 56.50 4.37
CA VAL A 790 26.48 55.73 3.85
C VAL A 790 27.64 55.85 4.84
N TYR A 791 28.06 54.73 5.42
CA TYR A 791 28.96 54.74 6.57
C TYR A 791 29.92 53.54 6.53
N ALA A 792 31.22 53.81 6.39
CA ALA A 792 32.29 52.86 6.69
C ALA A 792 32.91 53.19 8.04
N PHE A 793 32.98 52.19 8.93
CA PHE A 793 33.55 52.31 10.28
C PHE A 793 35.07 52.50 10.25
N ASP A 794 35.73 51.74 9.39
CA ASP A 794 37.18 51.68 9.15
C ASP A 794 37.32 51.18 7.70
N GLY A 795 37.35 52.11 6.75
CA GLY A 795 37.30 51.81 5.31
C GLY A 795 36.97 53.01 4.42
N ASP A 796 37.36 52.92 3.15
CA ASP A 796 37.09 53.94 2.12
C ASP A 796 35.62 53.90 1.66
N VAL A 797 35.08 55.06 1.27
CA VAL A 797 33.76 55.15 0.63
C VAL A 797 33.90 55.76 -0.76
N THR A 798 33.52 55.02 -1.79
CA THR A 798 33.45 55.50 -3.18
C THR A 798 32.02 55.38 -3.72
N ILE A 799 31.46 56.52 -4.13
CA ILE A 799 30.11 56.60 -4.72
C ILE A 799 30.21 57.19 -6.12
N ARG A 800 29.49 56.61 -7.08
CA ARG A 800 29.33 57.16 -8.43
C ARG A 800 27.87 57.16 -8.87
N GLY A 801 27.36 58.30 -9.33
CA GLY A 801 26.06 58.34 -9.99
C GLY A 801 25.80 59.58 -10.83
N ALA A 802 24.58 59.73 -11.35
CA ALA A 802 24.15 60.87 -12.14
C ALA A 802 23.84 62.08 -11.25
N ASN A 803 22.69 62.10 -10.58
CA ASN A 803 22.38 63.13 -9.57
C ASN A 803 22.42 62.54 -8.17
N LEU A 804 23.18 63.17 -7.27
CA LEU A 804 23.42 62.63 -5.94
C LEU A 804 22.95 63.59 -4.86
N TYR A 805 22.28 63.06 -3.83
CA TYR A 805 22.07 63.77 -2.57
C TYR A 805 22.82 63.07 -1.45
N ALA A 806 23.99 63.62 -1.09
CA ALA A 806 24.84 63.14 -0.01
C ALA A 806 24.35 63.64 1.36
N ARG A 807 23.22 63.09 1.87
CA ARG A 807 22.68 63.50 3.18
C ARG A 807 23.62 63.13 4.31
N ARG A 808 24.19 61.93 4.28
CA ARG A 808 25.18 61.44 5.23
C ARG A 808 26.09 60.43 4.57
N VAL A 809 27.35 60.80 4.38
CA VAL A 809 28.39 59.93 3.81
C VAL A 809 29.64 60.02 4.70
N GLN A 810 30.14 58.90 5.18
CA GLN A 810 31.21 58.86 6.16
C GLN A 810 32.20 57.71 5.89
N ALA A 811 33.49 58.03 5.84
CA ALA A 811 34.60 57.09 5.89
C ALA A 811 35.45 57.43 7.12
N LEU A 812 35.41 56.61 8.17
CA LEU A 812 36.06 56.87 9.45
C LEU A 812 37.21 55.88 9.68
N ASP A 813 38.00 56.14 10.72
CA ASP A 813 38.98 55.20 11.26
C ASP A 813 38.52 54.81 12.68
N GLU A 814 38.21 53.52 12.86
CA GLU A 814 37.58 52.94 14.05
C GLU A 814 36.37 53.76 14.59
N GLY A 815 35.61 54.40 13.71
CA GLY A 815 34.44 55.21 14.04
C GLY A 815 34.74 56.65 14.49
N GLU A 816 35.99 57.12 14.43
CA GLU A 816 36.40 58.50 14.72
C GLU A 816 37.10 59.17 13.52
N ILE A 817 37.27 60.49 13.60
CA ILE A 817 38.19 61.26 12.74
C ILE A 817 39.39 61.56 13.65
N ASN A 818 40.50 60.84 13.48
CA ASN A 818 41.63 60.90 14.40
C ASN A 818 42.88 61.55 13.78
N GLU A 819 42.86 61.90 12.48
CA GLU A 819 44.02 62.39 11.70
C GLU A 819 45.13 61.32 11.63
N LEU A 820 46.09 61.43 10.68
CA LEU A 820 47.19 60.53 10.23
C LEU A 820 47.91 59.51 11.18
N GLU A 821 47.38 59.10 12.34
CA GLU A 821 47.98 58.22 13.34
C GLU A 821 47.72 56.72 13.09
N ASP A 822 46.59 56.35 12.48
CA ASP A 822 46.24 55.00 11.97
C ASP A 822 45.85 55.08 10.48
N ASP A 823 45.47 53.96 9.86
CA ASP A 823 45.06 53.84 8.45
C ASP A 823 44.11 54.97 8.01
N ALA A 824 44.40 55.53 6.84
CA ALA A 824 43.83 56.79 6.42
C ALA A 824 42.70 56.56 5.39
N HIS A 825 41.44 56.78 5.78
CA HIS A 825 40.27 56.48 4.95
C HIS A 825 39.62 57.70 4.30
N SER A 826 39.22 57.58 3.04
CA SER A 826 38.76 58.68 2.20
C SER A 826 37.32 58.49 1.72
N VAL A 827 36.61 59.59 1.56
CA VAL A 827 35.35 59.63 0.81
C VAL A 827 35.63 60.15 -0.60
N ASN A 828 35.15 59.43 -1.61
CA ASN A 828 35.22 59.80 -3.02
C ASN A 828 33.82 59.78 -3.64
N ILE A 829 33.30 60.95 -4.02
CA ILE A 829 31.98 61.09 -4.65
C ILE A 829 32.15 61.59 -6.09
N ILE A 830 31.68 60.80 -7.05
CA ILE A 830 31.70 61.11 -8.49
C ILE A 830 30.26 61.30 -8.97
N ALA A 831 29.86 62.53 -9.23
CA ALA A 831 28.56 62.88 -9.80
C ALA A 831 28.70 63.25 -11.29
N ASP A 832 28.11 62.46 -12.18
CA ASP A 832 28.03 62.76 -13.63
C ASP A 832 27.02 63.91 -13.92
N GLY A 833 26.28 64.38 -12.91
CA GLY A 833 25.34 65.50 -12.93
C GLY A 833 25.46 66.39 -11.70
N THR A 834 24.32 66.68 -11.04
CA THR A 834 24.27 67.58 -9.88
C THR A 834 24.54 66.84 -8.57
N LEU A 835 25.17 67.53 -7.60
CA LEU A 835 25.40 67.01 -6.26
C LEU A 835 24.83 67.98 -5.22
N LEU A 836 23.94 67.48 -4.36
CA LEU A 836 23.50 68.18 -3.15
C LEU A 836 24.24 67.59 -1.95
N LEU A 837 24.91 68.43 -1.19
CA LEU A 837 25.63 68.06 0.03
C LEU A 837 24.75 68.33 1.25
N GLY A 838 24.68 67.34 2.15
CA GLY A 838 24.20 67.51 3.52
C GLY A 838 25.31 67.29 4.53
N MET A 839 25.99 66.13 4.48
CA MET A 839 27.14 65.84 5.34
C MET A 839 28.06 64.78 4.71
N VAL A 840 29.32 65.15 4.51
CA VAL A 840 30.41 64.26 4.08
C VAL A 840 31.52 64.30 5.13
N ARG A 841 31.93 63.15 5.66
CA ARG A 841 33.04 63.04 6.62
C ARG A 841 34.07 62.03 6.16
N ALA A 842 35.34 62.40 6.19
CA ALA A 842 36.45 61.50 5.90
C ALA A 842 37.51 61.62 7.00
N ASP A 843 38.08 60.52 7.45
CA ASP A 843 39.26 60.58 8.32
C ASP A 843 40.45 61.22 7.56
N TYR A 844 40.65 60.84 6.30
CA TYR A 844 41.73 61.34 5.46
C TYR A 844 41.29 62.40 4.45
N ASN A 845 40.89 62.01 3.23
CA ASN A 845 40.53 62.98 2.19
C ASN A 845 39.05 62.90 1.83
N ALA A 846 38.45 64.06 1.56
CA ALA A 846 37.16 64.13 0.87
C ALA A 846 37.37 64.61 -0.58
N ILE A 847 37.14 63.71 -1.54
CA ILE A 847 37.29 63.95 -2.97
C ILE A 847 35.90 64.04 -3.58
N ILE A 848 35.59 65.18 -4.19
CA ILE A 848 34.31 65.43 -4.85
C ILE A 848 34.57 65.74 -6.31
N ASP A 849 34.03 64.94 -7.23
CA ASP A 849 34.12 65.14 -8.66
C ASP A 849 32.72 65.24 -9.29
N ALA A 850 32.26 66.46 -9.59
CA ALA A 850 30.93 66.71 -10.12
C ALA A 850 31.00 67.29 -11.55
N ASP A 851 30.19 66.78 -12.47
CA ASP A 851 30.07 67.28 -13.85
C ASP A 851 29.13 68.50 -13.98
N ASP A 852 28.27 68.76 -12.98
CA ASP A 852 27.39 69.94 -12.92
C ASP A 852 27.52 70.68 -11.56
N ASP A 853 26.48 71.40 -11.14
CA ASP A 853 26.43 72.19 -9.91
C ASP A 853 26.51 71.33 -8.63
N VAL A 854 27.30 71.80 -7.65
CA VAL A 854 27.36 71.29 -6.28
C VAL A 854 26.71 72.28 -5.33
N THR A 855 25.69 71.86 -4.59
CA THR A 855 24.89 72.73 -3.70
C THR A 855 24.90 72.21 -2.26
N SER A 856 24.48 73.04 -1.30
CA SER A 856 24.44 72.73 0.13
C SER A 856 23.01 72.87 0.67
N ASP A 857 22.66 72.05 1.65
CA ASP A 857 21.40 72.13 2.41
C ASP A 857 21.42 73.13 3.58
N GLY A 858 22.59 73.71 3.89
CA GLY A 858 22.81 74.71 4.94
C GLY A 858 23.49 74.22 6.22
N GLY A 859 24.00 72.98 6.24
CA GLY A 859 24.76 72.38 7.35
C GLY A 859 26.29 72.55 7.30
N LEU A 860 27.01 71.70 8.06
CA LEU A 860 28.43 71.42 7.83
C LEU A 860 28.52 70.36 6.74
N ASP A 861 28.86 70.79 5.53
CA ASP A 861 28.72 69.94 4.34
C ASP A 861 29.87 68.94 4.19
N ILE A 862 31.12 69.34 4.47
CA ILE A 862 32.30 68.47 4.30
C ILE A 862 33.28 68.64 5.47
N GLU A 863 33.71 67.54 6.07
CA GLU A 863 34.74 67.49 7.11
C GLU A 863 35.76 66.41 6.75
N ALA A 864 37.04 66.76 6.66
CA ALA A 864 38.12 65.83 6.33
C ALA A 864 39.34 66.08 7.22
N GLY A 865 39.98 65.02 7.75
CA GLY A 865 41.20 65.17 8.57
C GLY A 865 42.43 65.62 7.78
N ASN A 866 42.45 65.45 6.46
CA ASN A 866 43.49 65.98 5.56
C ASN A 866 42.89 66.86 4.45
N ASP A 867 42.96 66.49 3.17
CA ASP A 867 42.60 67.38 2.07
C ASP A 867 41.13 67.26 1.66
N ILE A 868 40.53 68.38 1.27
CA ILE A 868 39.26 68.41 0.53
C ILE A 868 39.56 68.81 -0.90
N ASP A 869 39.33 67.91 -1.85
CA ASP A 869 39.61 68.11 -3.28
C ASP A 869 38.30 68.10 -4.08
N MET A 870 37.88 69.27 -4.57
CA MET A 870 36.68 69.40 -5.40
C MET A 870 37.03 69.68 -6.85
N THR A 871 36.53 68.90 -7.80
CA THR A 871 36.63 69.12 -9.25
C THR A 871 35.23 69.29 -9.82
N LEU A 872 35.00 70.44 -10.48
CA LEU A 872 33.64 70.94 -10.76
C LEU A 872 33.42 71.22 -12.25
N GLY A 873 32.35 70.70 -12.81
CA GLY A 873 31.81 71.05 -14.13
C GLY A 873 30.82 72.21 -14.08
N GLY A 874 30.11 72.40 -12.96
CA GLY A 874 29.23 73.54 -12.69
C GLY A 874 29.79 74.53 -11.67
N THR A 875 28.91 75.16 -10.90
CA THR A 875 29.19 76.03 -9.74
C THR A 875 29.17 75.25 -8.43
N ALA A 876 29.82 75.78 -7.39
CA ALA A 876 29.76 75.25 -6.03
C ALA A 876 29.17 76.28 -5.07
N GLY A 877 28.11 75.91 -4.36
CA GLY A 877 27.35 76.79 -3.47
C GLY A 877 26.36 77.70 -4.21
N THR A 878 25.28 78.09 -3.53
CA THR A 878 24.16 78.79 -4.16
C THR A 878 24.18 80.27 -3.83
N VAL A 879 24.25 81.13 -4.85
CA VAL A 879 24.23 82.58 -4.59
C VAL A 879 22.84 83.06 -4.19
N GLY A 880 22.74 83.69 -3.01
CA GLY A 880 21.46 84.01 -2.36
C GLY A 880 20.88 82.85 -1.54
N GLY A 881 21.52 81.67 -1.58
CA GLY A 881 21.27 80.52 -0.72
C GLY A 881 22.44 80.26 0.23
N PHE A 882 22.75 78.99 0.51
CA PHE A 882 23.82 78.61 1.43
C PHE A 882 25.18 78.47 0.71
N PRO A 883 26.27 79.01 1.30
CA PRO A 883 27.63 78.63 0.90
C PRO A 883 27.92 77.18 1.31
N ILE A 884 28.82 76.50 0.58
CA ILE A 884 29.34 75.20 1.04
C ILE A 884 30.22 75.44 2.28
N THR A 885 29.95 74.73 3.36
CA THR A 885 30.67 74.81 4.63
C THR A 885 31.62 73.62 4.78
N VAL A 886 32.92 73.89 4.97
CA VAL A 886 33.95 72.84 5.01
C VAL A 886 34.89 72.94 6.22
N ILE A 887 35.43 71.81 6.66
CA ILE A 887 36.54 71.71 7.62
C ILE A 887 37.57 70.74 7.04
N ALA A 888 38.77 71.23 6.73
CA ALA A 888 39.89 70.41 6.28
C ALA A 888 41.07 70.55 7.25
N GLY A 889 41.61 69.45 7.78
CA GLY A 889 42.87 69.46 8.53
C GLY A 889 44.08 69.80 7.65
N GLY A 890 43.98 69.51 6.35
CA GLY A 890 44.92 69.86 5.28
C GLY A 890 44.42 71.01 4.40
N LYS A 891 44.45 70.85 3.08
CA LYS A 891 44.11 71.90 2.11
C LYS A 891 42.71 71.72 1.54
N VAL A 892 42.06 72.84 1.26
CA VAL A 892 40.86 72.87 0.41
C VAL A 892 41.29 73.25 -0.99
N LYS A 893 41.08 72.37 -1.97
CA LYS A 893 41.40 72.61 -3.38
C LYS A 893 40.13 72.60 -4.24
N VAL A 894 40.05 73.56 -5.16
CA VAL A 894 38.96 73.64 -6.14
C VAL A 894 39.51 73.64 -7.56
N GLY A 895 38.92 72.80 -8.39
CA GLY A 895 39.31 72.52 -9.76
C GLY A 895 38.15 72.69 -10.73
N LYS A 896 38.46 73.02 -11.98
CA LYS A 896 37.48 73.02 -13.07
C LYS A 896 37.68 71.81 -13.97
N LYS A 897 36.60 71.21 -14.45
CA LYS A 897 36.64 70.26 -15.57
C LYS A 897 36.93 70.95 -16.91
N PRO A 898 37.32 70.19 -17.96
CA PRO A 898 37.54 70.77 -19.29
C PRO A 898 36.28 71.42 -19.89
N SER A 899 35.10 70.88 -19.59
CA SER A 899 33.78 71.32 -20.07
C SER A 899 33.17 72.48 -19.27
N THR A 900 33.74 72.87 -18.13
CA THR A 900 33.17 73.89 -17.24
C THR A 900 32.89 75.21 -17.98
N PRO A 901 31.64 75.74 -17.93
CA PRO A 901 31.28 77.01 -18.54
C PRO A 901 32.13 78.17 -18.04
N TYR A 902 32.33 79.19 -18.87
CA TYR A 902 32.98 80.43 -18.42
C TYR A 902 31.95 81.38 -17.79
N TYR A 903 31.98 81.48 -16.46
CA TYR A 903 31.11 82.33 -15.64
C TYR A 903 31.58 83.81 -15.58
N GLY A 904 32.82 84.09 -15.95
CA GLY A 904 33.38 85.45 -16.06
C GLY A 904 33.48 86.17 -14.72
N LYS A 905 32.54 87.08 -14.45
CA LYS A 905 32.48 87.85 -13.19
C LYS A 905 31.58 87.22 -12.12
N LYS A 906 30.71 86.30 -12.51
CA LYS A 906 29.76 85.64 -11.61
C LYS A 906 30.50 84.72 -10.65
N ILE A 907 29.91 84.48 -9.47
CA ILE A 907 30.43 83.52 -8.51
C ILE A 907 30.37 82.11 -9.11
N TRP A 908 31.50 81.43 -9.09
CA TRP A 908 31.68 80.05 -9.49
C TRP A 908 31.82 79.13 -8.28
N VAL A 909 32.53 79.57 -7.24
CA VAL A 909 32.64 78.86 -5.96
C VAL A 909 32.26 79.80 -4.85
N LEU A 910 31.29 79.42 -4.03
CA LEU A 910 30.84 80.09 -2.82
C LEU A 910 30.99 79.12 -1.65
N MET A 911 32.03 79.34 -0.84
CA MET A 911 32.41 78.41 0.21
C MET A 911 32.88 79.16 1.48
N GLN A 912 32.74 78.52 2.62
CA GLN A 912 33.17 79.01 3.92
C GLN A 912 33.71 77.83 4.76
N GLY A 913 34.57 78.09 5.73
CA GLY A 913 35.15 76.99 6.50
C GLY A 913 36.56 77.22 7.02
N ILE A 914 37.18 76.11 7.42
CA ILE A 914 38.55 76.04 7.92
C ILE A 914 39.38 75.16 6.99
N SER A 915 40.60 75.59 6.69
CA SER A 915 41.65 74.76 6.10
C SER A 915 42.90 74.82 7.00
N GLY A 916 43.70 73.76 6.99
CA GLY A 916 44.93 73.63 7.79
C GLY A 916 45.97 74.71 7.52
N ASP A 917 46.01 75.27 6.31
CA ASP A 917 46.84 76.44 5.97
C ASP A 917 46.07 77.76 5.88
N SER A 918 44.78 77.75 6.25
CA SER A 918 43.86 78.90 6.22
C SER A 918 43.62 79.52 4.83
N GLU A 919 44.07 78.87 3.75
CA GLU A 919 43.82 79.26 2.36
C GLU A 919 42.99 78.21 1.60
N ILE A 920 42.39 78.63 0.50
CA ILE A 920 41.84 77.73 -0.52
C ILE A 920 42.85 77.68 -1.68
N HIS A 921 42.92 76.59 -2.44
CA HIS A 921 43.91 76.37 -3.51
C HIS A 921 43.24 76.00 -4.82
N TYR A 922 43.96 76.18 -5.92
CA TYR A 922 43.59 75.55 -7.19
C TYR A 922 44.13 74.13 -7.25
N SER A 923 43.31 73.19 -7.74
CA SER A 923 43.72 71.78 -7.89
C SER A 923 44.88 71.58 -8.87
N THR A 924 45.10 72.49 -9.83
CA THR A 924 46.26 72.51 -10.73
C THR A 924 46.89 73.91 -10.82
N PRO A 925 48.22 74.06 -10.60
CA PRO A 925 48.90 75.35 -10.73
C PRO A 925 48.82 75.92 -12.15
N GLY A 926 48.23 77.11 -12.31
CA GLY A 926 48.25 77.88 -13.56
C GLY A 926 47.00 77.80 -14.45
N ASN A 927 45.91 77.16 -13.99
CA ASN A 927 44.64 77.16 -14.71
C ASN A 927 43.82 78.43 -14.35
N ASN A 928 43.27 79.12 -15.35
CA ASN A 928 42.43 80.30 -15.10
C ASN A 928 41.07 79.87 -14.52
N PRO A 929 40.61 80.46 -13.40
CA PRO A 929 39.29 80.17 -12.86
C PRO A 929 38.20 80.57 -13.87
N PRO A 930 37.15 79.76 -14.03
CA PRO A 930 36.06 80.06 -14.95
C PRO A 930 35.15 81.19 -14.43
N GLY A 931 35.19 81.53 -13.14
CA GLY A 931 34.46 82.64 -12.52
C GLY A 931 35.11 83.13 -11.22
N THR A 932 34.34 83.79 -10.35
CA THR A 932 34.81 84.33 -9.07
C THR A 932 34.72 83.28 -7.96
N ILE A 933 35.75 83.16 -7.13
CA ILE A 933 35.80 82.29 -5.95
C ILE A 933 35.66 83.15 -4.70
N VAL A 934 34.65 82.84 -3.89
CA VAL A 934 34.40 83.44 -2.59
C VAL A 934 34.68 82.41 -1.52
N TRP A 935 35.62 82.71 -0.64
CA TRP A 935 36.03 81.90 0.51
C TRP A 935 35.90 82.73 1.80
N ASN A 936 35.15 82.25 2.79
CA ASN A 936 34.94 82.93 4.08
C ASN A 936 34.46 84.39 3.91
N GLY A 937 33.52 84.60 2.99
CA GLY A 937 32.95 85.92 2.70
C GLY A 937 33.90 86.91 2.02
N LYS A 938 35.09 86.47 1.59
CA LYS A 938 36.05 87.27 0.83
C LYS A 938 36.23 86.68 -0.56
N VAL A 939 36.35 87.54 -1.58
CA VAL A 939 36.82 87.05 -2.89
C VAL A 939 38.29 86.68 -2.74
N TRP A 940 38.56 85.41 -3.00
CA TRP A 940 39.90 84.84 -2.89
C TRP A 940 40.60 84.82 -4.25
N GLY A 941 39.88 84.43 -5.31
CA GLY A 941 40.42 84.26 -6.65
C GLY A 941 39.36 84.46 -7.72
N GLY A 942 39.76 84.59 -8.98
CA GLY A 942 38.82 84.78 -10.08
C GLY A 942 39.46 85.37 -11.33
N THR A 943 38.62 85.75 -12.30
CA THR A 943 39.12 86.39 -13.52
C THR A 943 39.77 87.74 -13.18
N GLU A 944 40.85 88.12 -13.86
CA GLU A 944 41.58 89.38 -13.63
C GLU A 944 40.62 90.60 -13.62
N LYS A 945 39.58 90.54 -14.44
CA LYS A 945 38.52 91.56 -14.52
C LYS A 945 37.60 91.60 -13.29
N ALA A 946 37.27 90.45 -12.69
CA ALA A 946 36.51 90.37 -11.44
C ALA A 946 37.33 90.90 -10.26
N LEU A 947 38.60 90.47 -10.16
CA LEU A 947 39.55 90.93 -9.15
C LEU A 947 39.80 92.44 -9.24
N LEU A 948 40.05 92.98 -10.45
CA LEU A 948 40.21 94.43 -10.67
C LEU A 948 38.95 95.24 -10.34
N ASN A 949 37.77 94.70 -10.61
CA ASN A 949 36.52 95.38 -10.29
C ASN A 949 36.23 95.39 -8.78
N MET A 950 36.60 94.32 -8.07
CA MET A 950 36.44 94.26 -6.63
C MET A 950 37.51 95.10 -5.90
N ASP A 951 38.76 95.06 -6.35
CA ASP A 951 39.82 95.97 -5.86
C ASP A 951 39.45 97.44 -6.10
N ARG A 952 38.77 97.77 -7.22
CA ARG A 952 38.18 99.11 -7.42
C ARG A 952 37.04 99.42 -6.46
N GLY A 953 36.14 98.47 -6.18
CA GLY A 953 35.03 98.64 -5.24
C GLY A 953 35.49 98.78 -3.77
N GLU A 954 36.43 97.94 -3.35
CA GLU A 954 37.05 97.98 -2.02
C GLU A 954 37.89 99.25 -1.84
N ASN A 955 38.71 99.64 -2.82
CA ASN A 955 39.43 100.92 -2.78
C ASN A 955 38.48 102.12 -2.81
N ALA A 956 37.32 102.04 -3.48
CA ALA A 956 36.31 103.10 -3.48
C ALA A 956 35.60 103.22 -2.12
N ILE A 957 35.20 102.10 -1.50
CA ILE A 957 34.63 102.08 -0.14
C ILE A 957 35.65 102.55 0.88
N MET A 958 36.86 101.99 0.88
CA MET A 958 37.95 102.37 1.80
C MET A 958 38.40 103.82 1.57
N GLY A 959 38.28 104.31 0.33
CA GLY A 959 38.45 105.72 -0.03
C GLY A 959 37.39 106.64 0.57
N GLU A 960 36.10 106.26 0.53
CA GLU A 960 35.02 107.03 1.17
C GLU A 960 35.10 106.98 2.71
N VAL A 961 35.41 105.81 3.27
CA VAL A 961 35.69 105.53 4.69
C VAL A 961 36.84 106.41 5.20
N ARG A 962 37.97 106.49 4.47
CA ARG A 962 39.04 107.46 4.75
C ARG A 962 38.58 108.91 4.59
N GLY A 963 37.80 109.23 3.57
CA GLY A 963 37.26 110.57 3.35
C GLY A 963 36.26 111.04 4.41
N ILE A 964 35.57 110.12 5.09
CA ILE A 964 34.71 110.42 6.26
C ILE A 964 35.57 110.62 7.51
N LEU A 965 36.58 109.78 7.76
CA LEU A 965 37.52 109.96 8.88
C LEU A 965 38.33 111.25 8.81
N GLU A 966 38.85 111.59 7.62
CA GLU A 966 39.63 112.80 7.40
C GLU A 966 38.80 114.06 7.63
N ARG A 967 37.49 114.02 7.35
CA ARG A 967 36.56 115.13 7.63
C ARG A 967 36.28 115.34 9.13
N TYR A 968 36.54 114.36 9.98
CA TYR A 968 36.29 114.42 11.43
C TYR A 968 37.57 114.44 12.31
N GLN A 969 38.78 114.52 11.73
CA GLN A 969 40.06 114.58 12.47
C GLN A 969 40.26 113.49 13.55
N ALA A 970 39.59 112.34 13.43
CA ALA A 970 39.77 111.21 14.35
C ALA A 970 40.93 110.33 13.87
N THR A 971 42.17 110.71 14.20
CA THR A 971 43.37 110.04 13.68
C THR A 971 43.75 108.73 14.39
N ASN A 972 42.96 108.16 15.31
CA ASN A 972 43.37 106.92 16.00
C ASN A 972 42.29 106.05 16.68
N LEU A 973 41.01 106.05 16.27
CA LEU A 973 39.99 105.26 16.99
C LEU A 973 38.95 104.59 16.08
N TRP A 974 39.39 103.98 14.97
CA TRP A 974 38.54 103.08 14.21
C TRP A 974 38.87 101.62 14.55
N TYR A 975 37.93 100.93 15.19
CA TYR A 975 37.92 99.47 15.20
C TYR A 975 36.95 99.00 14.13
N SER A 976 37.48 98.42 13.06
CA SER A 976 36.71 97.72 12.04
C SER A 976 37.07 96.24 12.04
N GLY A 977 36.05 95.41 12.03
CA GLY A 977 36.16 93.98 11.83
C GLY A 977 35.05 93.53 10.89
N PHE A 978 35.40 92.77 9.85
CA PHE A 978 34.41 92.05 9.05
C PHE A 978 33.73 91.03 9.96
N GLN A 979 32.41 91.08 10.05
CA GLN A 979 31.65 90.09 10.81
C GLN A 979 31.25 88.96 9.85
N TYR A 980 30.63 89.28 8.72
CA TYR A 980 30.37 88.43 7.54
C TYR A 980 29.88 89.33 6.41
N PHE A 981 30.20 89.07 5.14
CA PHE A 981 29.81 89.96 4.03
C PHE A 981 28.27 89.98 3.86
N PRO A 982 27.62 91.17 3.71
CA PRO A 982 28.19 92.50 3.55
C PRO A 982 28.33 93.32 4.86
N HIS A 983 28.14 92.70 6.03
CA HIS A 983 28.16 93.36 7.34
C HIS A 983 29.60 93.54 7.89
N VAL A 984 30.03 94.80 7.96
CA VAL A 984 31.24 95.23 8.69
C VAL A 984 30.82 95.89 10.00
N ARG A 985 31.36 95.45 11.15
CA ARG A 985 31.15 96.14 12.42
C ARG A 985 32.22 97.22 12.56
N ALA A 986 31.78 98.48 12.60
CA ALA A 986 32.63 99.64 12.78
C ALA A 986 32.09 100.48 13.94
N HIS A 987 32.95 100.81 14.93
CA HIS A 987 32.57 101.72 16.01
C HIS A 987 33.70 102.71 16.35
N LEU A 988 33.28 103.85 16.91
CA LEU A 988 34.12 104.91 17.44
C LEU A 988 33.92 104.94 18.96
N ASP A 989 35.01 104.95 19.73
CA ASP A 989 34.95 104.90 21.19
C ASP A 989 34.17 106.11 21.76
N GLY A 990 33.18 105.84 22.63
CA GLY A 990 32.27 106.84 23.21
C GLY A 990 30.84 106.88 22.64
N TYR A 991 30.55 106.20 21.53
CA TYR A 991 29.20 105.99 21.01
C TYR A 991 28.99 104.51 20.66
N GLN A 992 28.35 103.75 21.56
CA GLN A 992 27.87 102.40 21.24
C GLN A 992 26.57 102.53 20.43
N GLY A 993 26.68 102.48 19.11
CA GLY A 993 25.56 102.32 18.18
C GLY A 993 25.95 101.33 17.09
N ASN A 994 25.05 100.38 16.79
CA ASN A 994 25.22 99.48 15.64
C ASN A 994 25.16 100.31 14.35
N MET A 995 26.24 100.35 13.58
CA MET A 995 26.15 100.73 12.17
C MET A 995 25.85 99.46 11.36
N SER A 996 24.62 99.29 10.91
CA SER A 996 24.30 98.32 9.86
C SER A 996 24.64 98.94 8.50
N ILE A 997 25.51 98.29 7.73
CA ILE A 997 25.82 98.64 6.33
C ILE A 997 24.73 98.14 5.36
N GLU A 998 23.56 97.71 5.84
CA GLU A 998 22.41 97.33 4.97
C GLU A 998 22.04 98.42 3.95
N HIS A 999 22.34 99.70 4.24
CA HIS A 999 22.00 100.83 3.38
C HIS A 999 23.00 101.16 2.23
N ILE A 1000 24.08 100.38 2.03
CA ILE A 1000 25.08 100.61 0.95
C ILE A 1000 24.89 99.66 -0.26
N LEU A 1001 23.97 98.69 -0.20
CA LEU A 1001 23.74 97.76 -1.32
C LEU A 1001 22.96 98.36 -2.51
N THR A 1002 22.12 99.38 -2.29
CA THR A 1002 21.27 100.00 -3.34
C THR A 1002 21.57 101.48 -3.60
N GLY A 1003 22.62 102.00 -2.96
CA GLY A 1003 23.08 103.37 -3.18
C GLY A 1003 22.10 104.48 -2.76
N ARG A 1004 21.09 104.20 -1.93
CA ARG A 1004 20.15 105.20 -1.41
C ARG A 1004 19.76 104.94 0.04
N GLY A 1005 20.62 105.37 0.97
CA GLY A 1005 20.28 105.45 2.38
C GLY A 1005 21.11 106.52 3.12
N THR A 1006 20.51 107.17 4.11
CA THR A 1006 21.16 108.09 5.04
C THR A 1006 21.82 107.31 6.18
N VAL A 1007 23.03 107.70 6.60
CA VAL A 1007 23.71 107.15 7.78
C VAL A 1007 23.09 107.76 9.03
N GLU A 1008 22.44 106.95 9.87
CA GLU A 1008 21.91 107.44 11.15
C GLU A 1008 23.04 107.82 12.11
N GLY A 1009 22.96 109.03 12.69
CA GLY A 1009 23.95 109.59 13.62
C GLY A 1009 24.81 110.73 13.05
N LEU A 1010 24.66 111.08 11.77
CA LEU A 1010 25.27 112.28 11.15
C LEU A 1010 24.23 113.40 10.93
N PRO A 1011 24.63 114.69 10.88
CA PRO A 1011 23.72 115.81 10.63
C PRO A 1011 22.98 115.72 9.28
N GLU A 1012 21.73 116.21 9.20
CA GLU A 1012 20.90 116.21 7.99
C GLU A 1012 21.64 116.80 6.77
N GLY A 1013 21.71 116.02 5.67
CA GLY A 1013 22.32 116.43 4.39
C GLY A 1013 23.67 115.81 4.05
N VAL A 1014 24.21 114.91 4.89
CA VAL A 1014 25.47 114.19 4.61
C VAL A 1014 25.18 112.74 4.24
N GLY A 1015 25.24 112.45 2.94
CA GLY A 1015 25.23 111.09 2.39
C GLY A 1015 26.47 110.86 1.50
N PRO A 1016 26.78 109.59 1.15
CA PRO A 1016 27.89 109.25 0.27
C PRO A 1016 27.75 109.93 -1.10
N GLY A 1017 28.87 110.34 -1.69
CA GLY A 1017 28.91 111.16 -2.91
C GLY A 1017 28.97 110.32 -4.19
N VAL A 1018 29.25 109.03 -4.05
CA VAL A 1018 29.35 108.08 -5.15
C VAL A 1018 28.34 106.96 -4.91
N VAL A 1019 27.41 106.81 -5.86
CA VAL A 1019 26.57 105.61 -5.95
C VAL A 1019 27.46 104.49 -6.49
N ILE A 1020 27.90 103.60 -5.62
CA ILE A 1020 28.46 102.30 -6.04
C ILE A 1020 27.26 101.37 -6.15
N ASP A 1021 26.81 101.14 -7.38
CA ASP A 1021 25.77 100.15 -7.63
C ASP A 1021 26.42 98.77 -7.72
N PHE A 1022 26.43 98.03 -6.61
CA PHE A 1022 26.89 96.64 -6.59
C PHE A 1022 26.05 95.74 -7.52
N LEU A 1023 24.85 96.19 -7.93
CA LEU A 1023 24.00 95.47 -8.89
C LEU A 1023 24.55 95.53 -10.33
N GLU A 1024 25.36 96.52 -10.70
CA GLU A 1024 26.06 96.53 -12.00
C GLU A 1024 27.27 95.57 -12.01
N LEU A 1025 27.78 95.21 -10.83
CA LEU A 1025 28.92 94.31 -10.64
C LEU A 1025 28.50 92.84 -10.65
N ASP A 1026 27.42 92.45 -9.95
CA ASP A 1026 26.73 91.17 -10.10
C ASP A 1026 25.31 91.25 -9.47
N GLU A 1027 24.27 90.73 -10.14
CA GLU A 1027 22.90 90.73 -9.58
C GLU A 1027 22.75 89.76 -8.39
N SER A 1028 23.74 88.89 -8.22
CA SER A 1028 23.85 87.87 -7.18
C SER A 1028 24.07 88.45 -5.77
N TYR A 1029 24.42 89.74 -5.66
CA TYR A 1029 24.46 90.48 -4.39
C TYR A 1029 23.06 90.88 -3.84
N ARG A 1030 21.95 90.46 -4.47
CA ARG A 1030 20.60 90.58 -3.89
C ARG A 1030 20.43 89.59 -2.72
N TRP A 1031 20.75 90.02 -1.50
CA TRP A 1031 20.12 89.43 -0.32
C TRP A 1031 18.66 89.91 -0.31
N GLN A 1032 17.69 89.01 -0.46
CA GLN A 1032 16.28 89.38 -0.63
C GLN A 1032 15.71 90.04 0.62
N ASP A 1033 15.26 91.29 0.47
CA ASP A 1033 14.18 91.91 1.25
C ASP A 1033 12.95 90.98 1.26
N GLN A 1034 12.79 90.15 2.30
CA GLN A 1034 11.46 89.76 2.80
C GLN A 1034 11.56 89.20 4.23
N ASP A 1035 11.08 90.01 5.17
CA ASP A 1035 10.64 89.68 6.53
C ASP A 1035 10.72 88.19 6.95
N LYS A 1036 11.73 87.85 7.75
CA LYS A 1036 11.59 87.00 8.94
C LYS A 1036 12.86 87.08 9.79
N GLN A 1037 12.78 87.86 10.87
CA GLN A 1037 13.61 87.65 12.05
C GLN A 1037 13.39 86.22 12.55
N ALA A 1038 14.35 85.33 12.31
CA ALA A 1038 14.56 84.18 13.17
C ALA A 1038 15.71 84.52 14.12
N SER A 1039 15.36 84.87 15.34
CA SER A 1039 16.30 84.90 16.46
C SER A 1039 16.82 83.48 16.72
N VAL A 1040 18.13 83.25 16.68
CA VAL A 1040 18.76 82.09 17.33
C VAL A 1040 20.07 82.52 18.00
N LYS A 1041 20.30 81.91 19.16
CA LYS A 1041 21.41 82.04 20.12
C LYS A 1041 22.76 81.66 19.55
#